data_AF-A0A7G9XTN8-F1
#
_entry.id   AF-A0A7G9XTN8-F1
#
_cell.length_a   1.000
_cell.length_b   1.000
_cell.length_c   1.000
_cell.angle_alpha   90.00
_cell.angle_beta   90.00
_cell.angle_gamma   90.00
#
_symmetry.space_group_name_H-M   'P 1'
#
loop_
_entity.id
_entity.type
_entity.pdbx_description
1 polymer ?
#
loop_
_entity_poly.entity_id
_entity_poly.type
_entity_poly.pdbx_seq_one_letter_code
_entity_poly.pdbx_strand_id
1 'polypeptide(L)'
;MAIPAAHAADGPVEAGIFVERVDGLSDDFINGVDVSSILAQEASGVTYHDAQGSEADLFDVLEESGVNYVRVRVWNDPYDADGNGYGGGTVDVPRAVEIGQRATAHGMRVLVDFHYSDFWADPAKQQAPKAWQGLTPAEKADALGAFTRDALEAFADAGVAVGMVQIGNETNNRIADVVDWDDKAALFQAGSEAVREVFPDALVALHFTNPETANRYTGYAAALAARGVDYDVFASSYYDFWHGTTDNLTSVLTTIAETYDKKVMVAETSYVHTLDDGDGWQNSVNAGNFTGSRPATVQGQADVIRDVIAAVAAVGDAGLGVFYWEPAWTPVGPPSQLEANKLLWERDGSGWASSFAGEYDPEDAGEWYGGSSWDNQALFGFDGHPLESLRVFEYVRTGAVTERVETSIEEVAVTVYDGTPVVLPTTVIVEYNDRTTENPAVTWSSAVDWIRGPGVYAIPGRLATGQHVTAIVTVLETNYVQNHGFEDTASTAWTITGTGAAIEATTDTDEGARALKFWAASAYSFEATQTVTGVPAGEYVLQARTQGDGEGADDGRWLWAWGDGIDASATMQLDGWRTFRVATAGPFTVGEDGVVNIGVTFELTGGAWGTVDDVRLVAYSAAAERDTDALEALLAEADAVVRGDFTAETVAALDDASAAARVVLAGSGWQDDVDAVAELLQDALDGLELVGPVPSEEPSPVPSEQPSEQPSADPSDPPTDEPTVSLSVGTVRPGGRVHVEVTGVDAPEIEIGIASTYRALATVPVVGGAASATVTVPSDIEPGLHHIQVRVGGVVVAEQELRVLALGATGVAEDAGRWVVLAGAALLLGAGILLIERRRRRTVG
;
A
#
# COMPACT_ATOMS: atom_id res chain seq x y z
N MET A 1 -28.18 -24.47 23.87
CA MET A 1 -28.22 -25.84 23.30
C MET A 1 -26.91 -26.00 22.54
N ALA A 2 -26.20 -27.12 22.70
CA ALA A 2 -24.92 -27.32 22.01
C ALA A 2 -25.17 -27.48 20.50
N ILE A 3 -24.62 -26.55 19.71
CA ILE A 3 -24.50 -26.67 18.25
C ILE A 3 -23.63 -27.92 18.00
N PRO A 4 -24.01 -28.83 17.10
CA PRO A 4 -23.21 -30.00 16.84
C PRO A 4 -21.89 -29.54 16.20
N ALA A 5 -20.78 -29.81 16.87
CA ALA A 5 -19.45 -29.63 16.32
C ALA A 5 -19.37 -30.37 14.96
N ALA A 6 -19.24 -29.61 13.87
CA ALA A 6 -18.78 -30.15 12.60
C ALA A 6 -17.45 -30.84 12.89
N HIS A 7 -17.46 -32.18 12.83
CA HIS A 7 -16.32 -32.98 13.26
C HIS A 7 -15.15 -32.71 12.33
N ALA A 8 -13.99 -32.38 12.92
CA ALA A 8 -12.68 -32.31 12.26
C ALA A 8 -12.16 -33.66 11.69
N ALA A 9 -13.06 -34.62 11.44
CA ALA A 9 -12.76 -35.99 11.04
C ALA A 9 -12.79 -36.21 9.50
N ASP A 10 -13.35 -35.27 8.74
CA ASP A 10 -13.67 -35.49 7.31
C ASP A 10 -12.63 -34.92 6.32
N GLY A 11 -11.52 -34.36 6.81
CA GLY A 11 -10.49 -33.73 5.97
C GLY A 11 -10.90 -32.33 5.47
N PRO A 12 -10.06 -31.68 4.63
CA PRO A 12 -10.39 -30.38 4.06
C PRO A 12 -11.59 -30.49 3.11
N VAL A 13 -12.39 -29.43 3.04
CA VAL A 13 -13.55 -29.36 2.14
C VAL A 13 -13.15 -28.72 0.80
N GLU A 14 -13.81 -29.13 -0.29
CA GLU A 14 -13.67 -28.44 -1.58
C GLU A 14 -14.42 -27.10 -1.54
N ALA A 15 -13.77 -26.02 -1.96
CA ALA A 15 -14.31 -24.66 -1.90
C ALA A 15 -13.79 -23.79 -3.07
N GLY A 16 -14.31 -22.56 -3.17
CA GLY A 16 -13.83 -21.56 -4.14
C GLY A 16 -12.49 -20.91 -3.75
N ILE A 17 -12.07 -21.09 -2.50
CA ILE A 17 -10.83 -20.54 -1.92
C ILE A 17 -10.08 -21.63 -1.15
N PHE A 18 -8.78 -21.42 -0.98
CA PHE A 18 -7.96 -22.22 -0.09
C PHE A 18 -7.95 -21.62 1.32
N VAL A 19 -8.07 -22.45 2.34
CA VAL A 19 -7.84 -22.04 3.74
C VAL A 19 -7.13 -23.17 4.46
N GLU A 20 -5.92 -22.90 4.93
CA GLU A 20 -5.21 -23.86 5.78
C GLU A 20 -5.89 -23.94 7.15
N ARG A 21 -6.20 -25.16 7.60
CA ARG A 21 -6.71 -25.41 8.95
C ARG A 21 -5.81 -24.77 10.01
N VAL A 22 -6.41 -24.27 11.08
CA VAL A 22 -5.70 -23.82 12.29
C VAL A 22 -5.69 -24.96 13.29
N ASP A 23 -4.53 -25.59 13.48
CA ASP A 23 -4.37 -26.68 14.44
C ASP A 23 -4.47 -26.19 15.88
N GLY A 24 -5.14 -26.96 16.73
CA GLY A 24 -5.31 -26.63 18.16
C GLY A 24 -6.28 -25.48 18.43
N LEU A 25 -7.05 -25.02 17.44
CA LEU A 25 -8.09 -24.02 17.64
C LEU A 25 -9.14 -24.51 18.65
N SER A 26 -9.42 -23.72 19.68
CA SER A 26 -10.40 -24.06 20.71
C SER A 26 -11.81 -24.22 20.12
N ASP A 27 -12.58 -25.17 20.65
CA ASP A 27 -14.00 -25.32 20.31
C ASP A 27 -14.79 -24.05 20.68
N ASP A 28 -14.37 -23.37 21.75
CA ASP A 28 -14.98 -22.13 22.26
C ASP A 28 -14.30 -20.84 21.73
N PHE A 29 -13.44 -20.95 20.69
CA PHE A 29 -12.80 -19.77 20.10
C PHE A 29 -13.82 -18.77 19.55
N ILE A 30 -13.63 -17.49 19.85
CA ILE A 30 -14.52 -16.42 19.43
C ILE A 30 -14.27 -16.09 17.96
N ASN A 31 -15.28 -16.35 17.13
CA ASN A 31 -15.39 -15.93 15.74
C ASN A 31 -16.39 -14.78 15.71
N GLY A 32 -15.90 -13.57 15.98
CA GLY A 32 -16.73 -12.39 16.14
C GLY A 32 -16.77 -11.51 14.89
N VAL A 33 -17.83 -10.71 14.78
CA VAL A 33 -17.92 -9.61 13.82
C VAL A 33 -18.49 -8.36 14.47
N ASP A 34 -18.07 -7.17 14.03
CA ASP A 34 -18.72 -5.90 14.36
C ASP A 34 -19.61 -5.48 13.20
N VAL A 35 -20.92 -5.41 13.41
CA VAL A 35 -21.89 -5.03 12.36
C VAL A 35 -22.68 -3.80 12.78
N SER A 36 -22.07 -2.86 13.49
CA SER A 36 -22.84 -1.78 14.11
C SER A 36 -23.47 -0.82 13.11
N SER A 37 -22.99 -0.77 11.86
CA SER A 37 -23.61 0.00 10.77
C SER A 37 -24.96 -0.56 10.30
N ILE A 38 -25.32 -1.81 10.64
CA ILE A 38 -26.41 -2.58 10.01
C ILE A 38 -27.76 -1.87 9.99
N LEU A 39 -28.18 -1.25 11.10
CA LEU A 39 -29.49 -0.60 11.17
C LEU A 39 -29.56 0.67 10.31
N ALA A 40 -28.42 1.33 10.06
CA ALA A 40 -28.36 2.47 9.15
C ALA A 40 -28.35 2.00 7.68
N GLN A 41 -27.63 0.91 7.40
CA GLN A 41 -27.62 0.27 6.08
C GLN A 41 -29.02 -0.15 5.65
N GLU A 42 -29.75 -0.86 6.51
CA GLU A 42 -31.12 -1.30 6.24
C GLU A 42 -32.09 -0.10 6.07
N ALA A 43 -31.92 0.96 6.86
CA ALA A 43 -32.71 2.19 6.70
C ALA A 43 -32.45 2.90 5.36
N SER A 44 -31.23 2.78 4.84
CA SER A 44 -30.85 3.25 3.50
C SER A 44 -31.30 2.33 2.37
N GLY A 45 -31.87 1.16 2.69
CA GLY A 45 -32.41 0.21 1.72
C GLY A 45 -31.43 -0.84 1.22
N VAL A 46 -30.29 -1.02 1.90
CA VAL A 46 -29.35 -2.11 1.63
C VAL A 46 -29.97 -3.45 2.04
N THR A 47 -29.74 -4.46 1.21
CA THR A 47 -30.23 -5.84 1.38
C THR A 47 -29.07 -6.82 1.26
N TYR A 48 -29.10 -7.89 2.05
CA TYR A 48 -28.11 -8.97 2.00
C TYR A 48 -28.74 -10.25 1.47
N HIS A 49 -27.90 -11.16 0.99
CA HIS A 49 -28.32 -12.43 0.42
C HIS A 49 -27.64 -13.61 1.13
N ASP A 50 -28.24 -14.79 1.03
CA ASP A 50 -27.62 -16.05 1.41
C ASP A 50 -26.66 -16.56 0.31
N ALA A 51 -25.97 -17.67 0.59
CA ALA A 51 -25.08 -18.32 -0.37
C ALA A 51 -25.79 -18.89 -1.62
N GLN A 52 -27.13 -18.91 -1.65
CA GLN A 52 -27.93 -19.30 -2.81
C GLN A 52 -28.45 -18.09 -3.61
N GLY A 53 -28.14 -16.87 -3.17
CA GLY A 53 -28.57 -15.61 -3.80
C GLY A 53 -29.98 -15.18 -3.44
N SER A 54 -30.59 -15.73 -2.38
CA SER A 54 -31.89 -15.25 -1.89
C SER A 54 -31.70 -14.17 -0.84
N GLU A 55 -32.52 -13.12 -0.85
CA GLU A 55 -32.51 -12.09 0.20
C GLU A 55 -32.71 -12.72 1.59
N ALA A 56 -31.84 -12.39 2.54
CA ALA A 56 -31.79 -12.97 3.88
C ALA A 56 -31.44 -11.91 4.95
N ASP A 57 -31.81 -12.17 6.21
CA ASP A 57 -31.32 -11.36 7.33
C ASP A 57 -29.81 -11.57 7.47
N LEU A 58 -29.04 -10.49 7.62
CA LEU A 58 -27.59 -10.57 7.82
C LEU A 58 -27.23 -11.53 8.98
N PHE A 59 -27.99 -11.54 10.06
CA PHE A 59 -27.70 -12.38 11.22
C PHE A 59 -27.92 -13.88 10.96
N ASP A 60 -28.83 -14.25 10.03
CA ASP A 60 -28.96 -15.64 9.56
C ASP A 60 -27.69 -16.06 8.81
N VAL A 61 -27.22 -15.23 7.87
CA VAL A 61 -26.03 -15.52 7.06
C VAL A 61 -24.77 -15.63 7.92
N LEU A 62 -24.63 -14.78 8.95
CA LEU A 62 -23.52 -14.83 9.89
C LEU A 62 -23.55 -16.09 10.77
N GLU A 63 -24.72 -16.48 11.29
CA GLU A 63 -24.89 -17.71 12.07
C GLU A 63 -24.49 -18.94 11.23
N GLU A 64 -25.00 -19.03 10.00
CA GLU A 64 -24.69 -20.12 9.07
C GLU A 64 -23.20 -20.19 8.73
N SER A 65 -22.52 -19.05 8.69
CA SER A 65 -21.08 -18.93 8.41
C SER A 65 -20.17 -19.20 9.61
N GLY A 66 -20.72 -19.62 10.75
CA GLY A 66 -19.96 -19.99 11.94
C GLY A 66 -19.49 -18.83 12.82
N VAL A 67 -20.08 -17.64 12.65
CA VAL A 67 -19.93 -16.50 13.57
C VAL A 67 -20.68 -16.82 14.87
N ASN A 68 -20.05 -16.55 16.01
CA ASN A 68 -20.62 -16.87 17.33
C ASN A 68 -20.68 -15.66 18.28
N TYR A 69 -20.26 -14.49 17.80
CA TYR A 69 -20.21 -13.25 18.57
C TYR A 69 -20.47 -12.04 17.69
N VAL A 70 -21.20 -11.06 18.23
CA VAL A 70 -21.40 -9.75 17.61
C VAL A 70 -20.86 -8.68 18.53
N ARG A 71 -19.95 -7.86 18.01
CA ARG A 71 -19.53 -6.61 18.62
C ARG A 71 -20.44 -5.48 18.16
N VAL A 72 -20.75 -4.57 19.08
CA VAL A 72 -21.51 -3.36 18.78
C VAL A 72 -20.90 -2.15 19.47
N ARG A 73 -20.50 -1.13 18.68
CA ARG A 73 -20.05 0.15 19.22
C ARG A 73 -21.22 0.95 19.78
N VAL A 74 -20.97 1.71 20.84
CA VAL A 74 -21.98 2.52 21.53
C VAL A 74 -21.43 3.90 21.81
N TRP A 75 -22.07 4.91 21.24
CA TRP A 75 -21.85 6.31 21.54
C TRP A 75 -22.86 6.83 22.56
N ASN A 76 -22.45 7.85 23.31
CA ASN A 76 -23.26 8.45 24.37
C ASN A 76 -24.47 9.21 23.81
N ASP A 77 -24.21 10.16 22.90
CA ASP A 77 -25.22 10.99 22.24
C ASP A 77 -24.76 11.38 20.82
N PRO A 78 -24.85 10.47 19.83
CA PRO A 78 -24.32 10.67 18.47
C PRO A 78 -25.19 11.56 17.58
N TYR A 79 -25.74 12.63 18.16
CA TYR A 79 -26.63 13.57 17.50
C TYR A 79 -26.24 15.01 17.79
N ASP A 80 -26.60 15.91 16.87
CA ASP A 80 -26.61 17.34 17.15
C ASP A 80 -27.83 17.76 17.99
N ALA A 81 -27.89 19.04 18.35
CA ALA A 81 -28.98 19.59 19.15
C ALA A 81 -30.38 19.53 18.49
N ASP A 82 -30.45 19.39 17.16
CA ASP A 82 -31.68 19.26 16.39
C ASP A 82 -32.10 17.79 16.19
N GLY A 83 -31.27 16.84 16.65
CA GLY A 83 -31.51 15.40 16.56
C GLY A 83 -31.03 14.77 15.25
N ASN A 84 -30.15 15.44 14.50
CA ASN A 84 -29.54 14.86 13.29
C ASN A 84 -28.37 13.96 13.70
N GLY A 85 -28.35 12.73 13.21
CA GLY A 85 -27.31 11.75 13.53
C GLY A 85 -25.96 12.12 12.91
N TYR A 86 -24.87 11.89 13.65
CA TYR A 86 -23.49 12.16 13.21
C TYR A 86 -22.98 11.19 12.12
N GLY A 87 -23.76 10.20 11.70
CA GLY A 87 -23.31 9.16 10.77
C GLY A 87 -22.68 7.97 11.50
N GLY A 88 -21.89 7.18 10.78
CA GLY A 88 -21.18 6.01 11.33
C GLY A 88 -22.10 4.92 11.89
N GLY A 89 -23.34 4.86 11.43
CA GLY A 89 -24.41 4.00 11.97
C GLY A 89 -25.30 4.68 13.03
N THR A 90 -24.84 5.82 13.60
CA THR A 90 -25.50 6.58 14.68
C THR A 90 -25.93 5.66 15.82
N VAL A 91 -24.97 4.93 16.40
CA VAL A 91 -25.24 3.81 17.30
C VAL A 91 -25.26 4.28 18.76
N ASP A 92 -26.45 4.69 19.20
CA ASP A 92 -26.76 4.95 20.60
C ASP A 92 -27.17 3.67 21.36
N VAL A 93 -27.44 3.77 22.66
CA VAL A 93 -27.83 2.61 23.49
C VAL A 93 -29.06 1.88 22.94
N PRO A 94 -30.19 2.54 22.57
CA PRO A 94 -31.34 1.85 21.97
C PRO A 94 -31.00 1.04 20.72
N ARG A 95 -30.24 1.61 19.77
CA ARG A 95 -29.85 0.90 18.55
C ARG A 95 -28.89 -0.26 18.85
N ALA A 96 -27.97 -0.06 19.79
CA ALA A 96 -27.06 -1.12 20.21
C ALA A 96 -27.81 -2.30 20.88
N VAL A 97 -28.85 -2.01 21.66
CA VAL A 97 -29.74 -3.03 22.25
C VAL A 97 -30.49 -3.80 21.15
N GLU A 98 -31.02 -3.12 20.13
CA GLU A 98 -31.70 -3.76 19.00
C GLU A 98 -30.78 -4.72 18.23
N ILE A 99 -29.56 -4.29 17.93
CA ILE A 99 -28.52 -5.14 17.32
C ILE A 99 -28.22 -6.33 18.23
N GLY A 100 -28.07 -6.10 19.54
CA GLY A 100 -27.80 -7.16 20.51
C GLY A 100 -28.94 -8.19 20.63
N GLN A 101 -30.20 -7.75 20.49
CA GLN A 101 -31.36 -8.65 20.47
C GLN A 101 -31.35 -9.53 19.22
N ARG A 102 -31.04 -8.97 18.05
CA ARG A 102 -30.88 -9.74 16.81
C ARG A 102 -29.77 -10.78 16.98
N ALA A 103 -28.58 -10.38 17.40
CA ALA A 103 -27.48 -11.32 17.67
C ALA A 103 -27.89 -12.47 18.61
N THR A 104 -28.58 -12.14 19.72
CA THR A 104 -29.05 -13.12 20.70
C THR A 104 -30.08 -14.10 20.12
N ALA A 105 -30.96 -13.63 19.23
CA ALA A 105 -31.96 -14.47 18.57
C ALA A 105 -31.33 -15.55 17.67
N HIS A 106 -30.15 -15.26 17.12
CA HIS A 106 -29.36 -16.17 16.27
C HIS A 106 -28.23 -16.88 17.05
N GLY A 107 -28.39 -17.00 18.38
CA GLY A 107 -27.47 -17.78 19.22
C GLY A 107 -26.08 -17.19 19.43
N MET A 108 -25.83 -15.97 18.93
CA MET A 108 -24.57 -15.26 19.11
C MET A 108 -24.53 -14.52 20.45
N ARG A 109 -23.35 -14.44 21.07
CA ARG A 109 -23.12 -13.57 22.22
C ARG A 109 -22.81 -12.14 21.78
N VAL A 110 -22.93 -11.18 22.70
CA VAL A 110 -22.70 -9.76 22.40
C VAL A 110 -21.49 -9.21 23.16
N LEU A 111 -20.65 -8.47 22.44
CA LEU A 111 -19.60 -7.59 22.97
C LEU A 111 -20.12 -6.17 22.86
N VAL A 112 -20.37 -5.52 23.99
CA VAL A 112 -20.78 -4.11 24.01
C VAL A 112 -19.54 -3.23 24.12
N ASP A 113 -19.28 -2.42 23.10
CA ASP A 113 -18.13 -1.52 23.06
C ASP A 113 -18.54 -0.08 23.33
N PHE A 114 -18.28 0.38 24.56
CA PHE A 114 -18.53 1.77 24.91
C PHE A 114 -17.34 2.65 24.52
N HIS A 115 -17.56 3.54 23.56
CA HIS A 115 -16.54 4.51 23.15
C HIS A 115 -16.29 5.60 24.20
N TYR A 116 -17.29 5.89 25.04
CA TYR A 116 -17.29 7.02 25.98
C TYR A 116 -16.96 8.36 25.30
N SER A 117 -17.63 8.56 24.16
CA SER A 117 -17.57 9.70 23.26
C SER A 117 -18.93 9.78 22.56
N ASP A 118 -19.28 10.94 22.00
CA ASP A 118 -20.48 11.07 21.15
C ASP A 118 -20.21 10.64 19.70
N PHE A 119 -18.94 10.41 19.34
CA PHE A 119 -18.57 9.95 18.01
C PHE A 119 -17.30 9.09 18.04
N TRP A 120 -16.71 8.77 16.88
CA TRP A 120 -15.53 7.91 16.74
C TRP A 120 -14.47 8.15 17.82
N ALA A 121 -13.98 7.05 18.40
CA ALA A 121 -12.94 7.07 19.41
C ALA A 121 -11.80 6.14 18.93
N ASP A 122 -10.61 6.70 18.76
CA ASP A 122 -9.40 6.08 18.22
C ASP A 122 -8.14 6.71 18.91
N PRO A 123 -6.89 6.38 18.55
CA PRO A 123 -5.71 6.96 19.21
C PRO A 123 -5.62 8.49 19.14
N ALA A 124 -6.19 9.09 18.10
CA ALA A 124 -6.17 10.51 17.80
C ALA A 124 -7.43 11.24 18.27
N LYS A 125 -8.58 10.56 18.42
CA LYS A 125 -9.90 11.09 18.81
C LYS A 125 -10.42 10.36 20.06
N GLN A 126 -10.65 11.08 21.16
CA GLN A 126 -11.20 10.52 22.41
C GLN A 126 -11.96 11.63 23.15
N GLN A 127 -12.71 12.45 22.41
CA GLN A 127 -13.45 13.58 22.92
C GLN A 127 -14.41 13.13 24.03
N ALA A 128 -14.54 13.90 25.10
CA ALA A 128 -15.58 13.61 26.09
C ALA A 128 -16.97 13.85 25.48
N PRO A 129 -17.98 13.03 25.81
CA PRO A 129 -19.37 13.30 25.45
C PRO A 129 -19.76 14.75 25.75
N LYS A 130 -20.63 15.34 24.93
CA LYS A 130 -21.12 16.73 25.11
C LYS A 130 -21.60 16.97 26.54
N ALA A 131 -22.29 15.99 27.13
CA ALA A 131 -22.80 16.04 28.50
C ALA A 131 -21.72 16.07 29.59
N TRP A 132 -20.49 15.65 29.29
CA TRP A 132 -19.37 15.56 30.23
C TRP A 132 -18.34 16.67 30.05
N GLN A 133 -18.58 17.58 29.11
CA GLN A 133 -17.72 18.73 28.88
C GLN A 133 -17.67 19.64 30.12
N GLY A 134 -16.45 19.95 30.56
CA GLY A 134 -16.19 20.76 31.75
C GLY A 134 -16.24 20.00 33.10
N LEU A 135 -16.57 18.71 33.11
CA LEU A 135 -16.45 17.87 34.30
C LEU A 135 -14.97 17.60 34.65
N THR A 136 -14.67 17.52 35.94
CA THR A 136 -13.37 17.03 36.43
C THR A 136 -13.19 15.53 36.14
N PRO A 137 -11.96 15.00 36.12
CA PRO A 137 -11.76 13.57 35.88
C PRO A 137 -12.53 12.66 36.84
N ALA A 138 -12.64 13.02 38.12
CA ALA A 138 -13.44 12.28 39.10
C ALA A 138 -14.94 12.30 38.76
N GLU A 139 -15.50 13.46 38.40
CA GLU A 139 -16.89 13.58 37.97
C GLU A 139 -17.15 12.82 36.65
N LYS A 140 -16.15 12.76 35.75
CA LYS A 140 -16.22 11.94 34.53
C LYS A 140 -16.23 10.45 34.86
N ALA A 141 -15.43 9.99 35.82
CA ALA A 141 -15.48 8.60 36.30
C ALA A 141 -16.87 8.25 36.84
N ASP A 142 -17.47 9.10 37.68
CA ASP A 142 -18.82 8.90 38.20
C ASP A 142 -19.87 8.85 37.05
N ALA A 143 -19.78 9.78 36.10
CA ALA A 143 -20.68 9.83 34.95
C ALA A 143 -20.52 8.62 34.01
N LEU A 144 -19.29 8.16 33.79
CA LEU A 144 -18.98 6.98 32.99
C LEU A 144 -19.53 5.71 33.63
N GLY A 145 -19.30 5.51 34.93
CA GLY A 145 -19.86 4.37 35.65
C GLY A 145 -21.40 4.37 35.64
N ALA A 146 -22.02 5.54 35.79
CA ALA A 146 -23.47 5.66 35.70
C ALA A 146 -24.01 5.34 34.30
N PHE A 147 -23.43 5.93 33.26
CA PHE A 147 -23.82 5.64 31.87
C PHE A 147 -23.66 4.15 31.54
N THR A 148 -22.54 3.54 31.95
CA THR A 148 -22.27 2.11 31.70
C THR A 148 -23.32 1.23 32.35
N ARG A 149 -23.64 1.48 33.64
CA ARG A 149 -24.66 0.70 34.36
C ARG A 149 -26.03 0.86 33.72
N ASP A 150 -26.47 2.10 33.49
CA ASP A 150 -27.81 2.38 32.96
C ASP A 150 -27.97 1.80 31.54
N ALA A 151 -26.93 1.86 30.70
CA ALA A 151 -26.93 1.23 29.39
C ALA A 151 -27.01 -0.30 29.51
N LEU A 152 -26.16 -0.93 30.34
CA LEU A 152 -26.17 -2.38 30.51
C LEU A 152 -27.48 -2.89 31.14
N GLU A 153 -28.13 -2.12 32.01
CA GLU A 153 -29.48 -2.43 32.50
C GLU A 153 -30.49 -2.51 31.34
N ALA A 154 -30.39 -1.63 30.34
CA ALA A 154 -31.23 -1.71 29.15
C ALA A 154 -30.95 -2.99 28.32
N PHE A 155 -29.69 -3.40 28.17
CA PHE A 155 -29.33 -4.68 27.55
C PHE A 155 -29.89 -5.87 28.33
N ALA A 156 -29.81 -5.84 29.66
CA ALA A 156 -30.31 -6.89 30.54
C ALA A 156 -31.85 -7.01 30.47
N ASP A 157 -32.55 -5.87 30.52
CA ASP A 157 -34.00 -5.80 30.40
C ASP A 157 -34.51 -6.30 29.04
N ALA A 158 -33.71 -6.07 27.99
CA ALA A 158 -33.97 -6.57 26.64
C ALA A 158 -33.64 -8.06 26.44
N GLY A 159 -33.02 -8.70 27.44
CA GLY A 159 -32.64 -10.12 27.40
C GLY A 159 -31.46 -10.42 26.49
N VAL A 160 -30.59 -9.44 26.22
CA VAL A 160 -29.42 -9.62 25.35
C VAL A 160 -28.37 -10.50 26.03
N ALA A 161 -27.80 -11.45 25.28
CA ALA A 161 -26.74 -12.34 25.73
C ALA A 161 -25.37 -11.66 25.76
N VAL A 162 -25.23 -10.61 26.60
CA VAL A 162 -23.96 -9.91 26.82
C VAL A 162 -22.96 -10.88 27.45
N GLY A 163 -21.87 -11.16 26.74
CA GLY A 163 -20.78 -12.00 27.24
C GLY A 163 -19.48 -11.23 27.52
N MET A 164 -19.35 -10.03 26.95
CA MET A 164 -18.18 -9.17 27.14
C MET A 164 -18.57 -7.69 27.03
N VAL A 165 -17.89 -6.82 27.77
CA VAL A 165 -18.04 -5.37 27.69
C VAL A 165 -16.66 -4.74 27.57
N GLN A 166 -16.48 -3.88 26.58
CA GLN A 166 -15.26 -3.12 26.34
C GLN A 166 -15.42 -1.70 26.91
N ILE A 167 -14.48 -1.33 27.78
CA ILE A 167 -14.47 -0.05 28.49
C ILE A 167 -13.50 0.90 27.77
N GLY A 168 -14.02 1.57 26.73
CA GLY A 168 -13.27 2.47 25.85
C GLY A 168 -12.70 1.76 24.61
N ASN A 169 -12.69 2.47 23.49
CA ASN A 169 -12.15 1.99 22.22
C ASN A 169 -10.76 2.59 21.93
N GLU A 170 -9.77 1.74 21.62
CA GLU A 170 -8.39 2.14 21.25
C GLU A 170 -7.78 3.24 22.14
N THR A 171 -7.88 3.09 23.46
CA THR A 171 -7.58 4.11 24.48
C THR A 171 -6.08 4.32 24.75
N ASN A 172 -5.27 4.24 23.69
CA ASN A 172 -3.81 4.34 23.69
C ASN A 172 -3.32 5.57 24.48
N ASN A 173 -3.94 6.73 24.21
CA ASN A 173 -3.50 8.01 24.74
C ASN A 173 -4.47 8.57 25.77
N ARG A 174 -5.78 8.52 25.48
CA ARG A 174 -6.84 9.14 26.27
C ARG A 174 -8.12 8.30 26.29
N ILE A 175 -9.06 8.67 27.16
CA ILE A 175 -10.46 8.23 27.20
C ILE A 175 -11.30 9.40 27.73
N ALA A 176 -12.35 9.80 27.03
CA ALA A 176 -13.20 10.95 27.41
C ALA A 176 -12.41 12.23 27.79
N ASP A 177 -11.44 12.63 26.97
CA ASP A 177 -10.45 13.71 27.14
C ASP A 177 -9.48 13.57 28.32
N VAL A 178 -9.53 12.45 29.06
CA VAL A 178 -8.63 12.19 30.19
C VAL A 178 -7.35 11.54 29.69
N VAL A 179 -6.20 12.16 29.98
CA VAL A 179 -4.86 11.72 29.54
C VAL A 179 -4.05 11.07 30.66
N ASP A 180 -4.12 11.64 31.88
CA ASP A 180 -3.33 11.16 33.01
C ASP A 180 -3.70 9.73 33.41
N TRP A 181 -2.71 8.89 33.70
CA TRP A 181 -2.95 7.47 33.95
C TRP A 181 -3.72 7.18 35.24
N ASP A 182 -3.56 7.97 36.30
CA ASP A 182 -4.31 7.76 37.54
C ASP A 182 -5.80 8.04 37.28
N ASP A 183 -6.10 9.10 36.56
CA ASP A 183 -7.46 9.47 36.20
C ASP A 183 -8.06 8.49 35.17
N LYS A 184 -7.32 8.07 34.14
CA LYS A 184 -7.78 7.04 33.19
C LYS A 184 -8.11 5.73 33.89
N ALA A 185 -7.26 5.29 34.82
CA ALA A 185 -7.52 4.09 35.61
C ALA A 185 -8.78 4.21 36.46
N ALA A 186 -9.09 5.38 37.01
CA ALA A 186 -10.35 5.63 37.72
C ALA A 186 -11.56 5.49 36.78
N LEU A 187 -11.47 5.97 35.54
CA LEU A 187 -12.51 5.81 34.52
C LEU A 187 -12.69 4.33 34.14
N PHE A 188 -11.61 3.60 33.85
CA PHE A 188 -11.67 2.17 33.56
C PHE A 188 -12.28 1.37 34.72
N GLN A 189 -11.87 1.69 35.95
CA GLN A 189 -12.39 1.05 37.15
C GLN A 189 -13.89 1.30 37.33
N ALA A 190 -14.37 2.54 37.11
CA ALA A 190 -15.79 2.87 37.21
C ALA A 190 -16.65 2.12 36.18
N GLY A 191 -16.16 1.99 34.95
CA GLY A 191 -16.81 1.17 33.92
C GLY A 191 -16.84 -0.32 34.30
N SER A 192 -15.70 -0.85 34.75
CA SER A 192 -15.59 -2.24 35.21
C SER A 192 -16.57 -2.55 36.35
N GLU A 193 -16.64 -1.69 37.37
CA GLU A 193 -17.57 -1.86 38.50
C GLU A 193 -19.04 -1.93 38.05
N ALA A 194 -19.43 -1.10 37.10
CA ALA A 194 -20.77 -1.15 36.50
C ALA A 194 -21.03 -2.47 35.76
N VAL A 195 -20.05 -2.99 35.02
CA VAL A 195 -20.16 -4.31 34.38
C VAL A 195 -20.35 -5.40 35.43
N ARG A 196 -19.51 -5.42 36.49
CA ARG A 196 -19.61 -6.42 37.55
C ARG A 196 -20.95 -6.37 38.29
N GLU A 197 -21.58 -5.20 38.38
CA GLU A 197 -22.90 -5.03 39.01
C GLU A 197 -24.02 -5.64 38.16
N VAL A 198 -24.05 -5.35 36.86
CA VAL A 198 -25.17 -5.74 35.98
C VAL A 198 -24.98 -7.13 35.36
N PHE A 199 -23.77 -7.42 34.87
CA PHE A 199 -23.39 -8.67 34.22
C PHE A 199 -22.15 -9.28 34.87
N PRO A 200 -22.27 -9.87 36.08
CA PRO A 200 -21.11 -10.40 36.83
C PRO A 200 -20.34 -11.52 36.10
N ASP A 201 -20.98 -12.22 35.16
CA ASP A 201 -20.37 -13.29 34.36
C ASP A 201 -19.77 -12.77 33.02
N ALA A 202 -20.02 -11.51 32.64
CA ALA A 202 -19.43 -10.92 31.45
C ALA A 202 -17.96 -10.56 31.68
N LEU A 203 -17.15 -10.77 30.64
CA LEU A 203 -15.75 -10.37 30.65
C LEU A 203 -15.61 -8.85 30.48
N VAL A 204 -14.73 -8.23 31.25
CA VAL A 204 -14.36 -6.82 31.10
C VAL A 204 -13.12 -6.71 30.22
N ALA A 205 -13.23 -6.03 29.09
CA ALA A 205 -12.14 -5.81 28.14
C ALA A 205 -11.66 -4.35 28.14
N LEU A 206 -10.35 -4.15 27.97
CA LEU A 206 -9.73 -2.86 27.67
C LEU A 206 -9.04 -2.94 26.32
N HIS A 207 -9.32 -1.98 25.44
CA HIS A 207 -8.91 -2.02 24.04
C HIS A 207 -7.82 -1.00 23.71
N PHE A 208 -6.78 -1.49 23.03
CA PHE A 208 -5.64 -0.74 22.54
C PHE A 208 -5.29 -1.12 21.10
N THR A 209 -4.41 -0.36 20.47
CA THR A 209 -3.99 -0.57 19.07
C THR A 209 -2.51 -0.24 18.88
N ASN A 210 -1.98 -0.43 17.67
CA ASN A 210 -0.56 -0.33 17.31
C ASN A 210 0.37 -1.32 18.07
N PRO A 211 0.13 -2.65 17.96
CA PRO A 211 0.98 -3.66 18.58
C PRO A 211 2.42 -3.69 18.06
N GLU A 212 2.71 -3.11 16.89
CA GLU A 212 4.05 -3.00 16.29
C GLU A 212 4.97 -2.02 17.03
N THR A 213 4.40 -1.09 17.81
CA THR A 213 5.23 -0.14 18.55
C THR A 213 5.90 -0.82 19.75
N ALA A 214 7.23 -0.90 19.69
CA ALA A 214 8.05 -1.50 20.74
C ALA A 214 7.67 -1.02 22.15
N ASN A 215 7.39 -1.99 23.05
CA ASN A 215 7.04 -1.78 24.46
C ASN A 215 5.74 -1.01 24.74
N ARG A 216 4.90 -0.72 23.73
CA ARG A 216 3.66 0.04 23.94
C ARG A 216 2.68 -0.74 24.84
N TYR A 217 2.35 -1.98 24.47
CA TYR A 217 1.40 -2.80 25.22
C TYR A 217 1.89 -3.18 26.60
N THR A 218 3.17 -3.55 26.73
CA THR A 218 3.75 -3.84 28.05
C THR A 218 3.75 -2.60 28.95
N GLY A 219 3.96 -1.41 28.39
CA GLY A 219 3.79 -0.14 29.10
C GLY A 219 2.36 0.09 29.60
N TYR A 220 1.35 -0.15 28.76
CA TYR A 220 -0.07 -0.01 29.13
C TYR A 220 -0.48 -1.02 30.21
N ALA A 221 -0.15 -2.30 30.02
CA ALA A 221 -0.46 -3.34 30.99
C ALA A 221 0.23 -3.10 32.34
N ALA A 222 1.49 -2.63 32.33
CA ALA A 222 2.18 -2.21 33.55
C ALA A 222 1.46 -1.05 34.26
N ALA A 223 0.99 -0.05 33.51
CA ALA A 223 0.30 1.11 34.06
C ALA A 223 -1.06 0.73 34.69
N LEU A 224 -1.81 -0.18 34.05
CA LEU A 224 -3.05 -0.74 34.56
C LEU A 224 -2.82 -1.57 35.84
N ALA A 225 -1.83 -2.48 35.81
CA ALA A 225 -1.50 -3.33 36.95
C ALA A 225 -1.02 -2.52 38.15
N ALA A 226 -0.20 -1.49 37.95
CA ALA A 226 0.28 -0.60 39.01
C ALA A 226 -0.86 0.14 39.75
N ARG A 227 -2.01 0.31 39.09
CA ARG A 227 -3.19 0.99 39.62
C ARG A 227 -4.29 0.03 40.07
N GLY A 228 -4.12 -1.26 39.83
CA GLY A 228 -5.07 -2.29 40.24
C GLY A 228 -6.42 -2.21 39.52
N VAL A 229 -6.43 -1.78 38.24
CA VAL A 229 -7.65 -1.77 37.41
C VAL A 229 -8.18 -3.20 37.26
N ASP A 230 -9.45 -3.42 37.58
CA ASP A 230 -10.13 -4.70 37.38
C ASP A 230 -10.56 -4.86 35.91
N TYR A 231 -9.94 -5.81 35.21
CA TYR A 231 -10.32 -6.21 33.85
C TYR A 231 -9.84 -7.64 33.57
N ASP A 232 -10.51 -8.32 32.65
CA ASP A 232 -10.25 -9.71 32.31
C ASP A 232 -9.44 -9.85 31.00
N VAL A 233 -9.72 -8.99 30.01
CA VAL A 233 -9.21 -9.12 28.64
C VAL A 233 -8.42 -7.87 28.22
N PHE A 234 -7.18 -8.08 27.76
CA PHE A 234 -6.43 -7.06 27.02
C PHE A 234 -6.68 -7.25 25.53
N ALA A 235 -7.42 -6.34 24.91
CA ALA A 235 -7.81 -6.41 23.51
C ALA A 235 -6.90 -5.54 22.63
N SER A 236 -6.66 -6.01 21.40
CA SER A 236 -5.84 -5.36 20.39
C SER A 236 -6.63 -5.15 19.10
N SER A 237 -6.56 -3.99 18.47
CA SER A 237 -6.77 -3.93 17.02
C SER A 237 -5.58 -4.54 16.30
N TYR A 238 -5.80 -5.15 15.14
CA TYR A 238 -4.77 -5.62 14.23
C TYR A 238 -5.21 -5.49 12.78
N TYR A 239 -4.67 -4.49 12.09
CA TYR A 239 -4.85 -4.29 10.65
C TYR A 239 -3.50 -4.54 9.98
N ASP A 240 -3.43 -5.55 9.13
CA ASP A 240 -2.19 -6.03 8.48
C ASP A 240 -1.41 -4.91 7.79
N PHE A 241 -2.11 -3.92 7.23
CA PHE A 241 -1.53 -2.76 6.55
C PHE A 241 -0.60 -1.91 7.41
N TRP A 242 -0.85 -1.82 8.72
CA TRP A 242 -0.21 -0.84 9.62
C TRP A 242 0.41 -1.46 10.88
N HIS A 243 -0.09 -2.61 11.34
CA HIS A 243 0.16 -3.12 12.69
C HIS A 243 1.27 -4.19 12.79
N GLY A 244 2.13 -4.26 11.78
CA GLY A 244 3.27 -5.18 11.75
C GLY A 244 2.86 -6.63 11.57
N THR A 245 3.73 -7.57 11.92
CA THR A 245 3.54 -9.00 11.64
C THR A 245 2.65 -9.70 12.68
N THR A 246 2.00 -10.78 12.27
CA THR A 246 1.27 -11.69 13.16
C THR A 246 2.19 -12.35 14.21
N ASP A 247 3.46 -12.61 13.88
CA ASP A 247 4.46 -13.06 14.85
C ASP A 247 4.67 -12.06 16.00
N ASN A 248 4.76 -10.77 15.67
CA ASN A 248 4.84 -9.72 16.69
C ASN A 248 3.55 -9.66 17.52
N LEU A 249 2.39 -9.75 16.88
CA LEU A 249 1.10 -9.79 17.55
C LEU A 249 1.03 -10.94 18.57
N THR A 250 1.33 -12.18 18.16
CA THR A 250 1.38 -13.34 19.06
C THR A 250 2.36 -13.10 20.20
N SER A 251 3.57 -12.62 19.91
CA SER A 251 4.61 -12.37 20.91
C SER A 251 4.18 -11.35 21.97
N VAL A 252 3.63 -10.21 21.54
CA VAL A 252 3.23 -9.15 22.48
C VAL A 252 2.02 -9.57 23.31
N LEU A 253 1.03 -10.23 22.70
CA LEU A 253 -0.15 -10.72 23.43
C LEU A 253 0.20 -11.86 24.40
N THR A 254 1.11 -12.76 24.03
CA THR A 254 1.65 -13.79 24.93
C THR A 254 2.33 -13.14 26.14
N THR A 255 3.14 -12.10 25.92
CA THR A 255 3.78 -11.36 27.00
C THR A 255 2.76 -10.77 27.98
N ILE A 256 1.66 -10.20 27.47
CA ILE A 256 0.59 -9.68 28.32
C ILE A 256 -0.08 -10.80 29.13
N ALA A 257 -0.44 -11.89 28.45
CA ALA A 257 -1.10 -13.03 29.08
C ALA A 257 -0.25 -13.63 30.21
N GLU A 258 1.02 -13.93 29.95
CA GLU A 258 1.92 -14.58 30.91
C GLU A 258 2.34 -13.65 32.06
N THR A 259 2.52 -12.35 31.80
CA THR A 259 3.03 -11.41 32.81
C THR A 259 1.94 -10.91 33.74
N TYR A 260 0.73 -10.67 33.21
CA TYR A 260 -0.36 -10.01 33.93
C TYR A 260 -1.56 -10.91 34.21
N ASP A 261 -1.51 -12.19 33.82
CA ASP A 261 -2.58 -13.17 33.98
C ASP A 261 -3.90 -12.67 33.37
N LYS A 262 -3.81 -12.23 32.11
CA LYS A 262 -4.93 -11.68 31.34
C LYS A 262 -5.26 -12.56 30.16
N LYS A 263 -6.54 -12.56 29.80
CA LYS A 263 -6.98 -13.04 28.50
C LYS A 263 -6.62 -12.00 27.44
N VAL A 264 -6.51 -12.43 26.20
CA VAL A 264 -6.19 -11.57 25.06
C VAL A 264 -7.05 -11.91 23.87
N MET A 265 -7.31 -10.92 23.02
CA MET A 265 -8.05 -11.11 21.78
C MET A 265 -7.71 -10.01 20.78
N VAL A 266 -8.10 -10.22 19.53
CA VAL A 266 -8.16 -9.15 18.53
C VAL A 266 -9.58 -8.60 18.49
N ALA A 267 -9.77 -7.34 18.89
CA ALA A 267 -11.07 -6.65 18.91
C ALA A 267 -11.47 -6.09 17.55
N GLU A 268 -10.49 -5.82 16.69
CA GLU A 268 -10.73 -5.34 15.33
C GLU A 268 -9.67 -5.88 14.37
N THR A 269 -10.13 -6.41 13.24
CA THR A 269 -9.30 -6.72 12.08
C THR A 269 -10.15 -6.66 10.83
N SER A 270 -9.55 -6.33 9.68
CA SER A 270 -10.20 -6.40 8.38
C SER A 270 -9.14 -6.56 7.29
N TYR A 271 -9.58 -6.92 6.09
CA TYR A 271 -8.69 -6.94 4.93
C TYR A 271 -9.43 -6.65 3.63
N VAL A 272 -8.73 -6.08 2.65
CA VAL A 272 -9.30 -5.70 1.35
C VAL A 272 -9.48 -6.93 0.45
N HIS A 273 -10.69 -7.11 -0.08
CA HIS A 273 -10.97 -8.13 -1.10
C HIS A 273 -10.91 -7.56 -2.52
N THR A 274 -10.93 -6.24 -2.67
CA THR A 274 -10.76 -5.49 -3.92
C THR A 274 -10.16 -4.11 -3.62
N LEU A 275 -9.59 -3.46 -4.63
CA LEU A 275 -9.15 -2.06 -4.56
C LEU A 275 -10.17 -1.08 -5.18
N ASP A 276 -11.28 -1.60 -5.68
CA ASP A 276 -12.38 -0.80 -6.22
C ASP A 276 -13.12 -0.04 -5.12
N ASP A 277 -13.67 1.12 -5.49
CA ASP A 277 -14.58 1.92 -4.68
C ASP A 277 -16.02 1.55 -5.06
N GLY A 278 -16.80 1.11 -4.07
CA GLY A 278 -18.16 0.59 -4.27
C GLY A 278 -19.26 1.65 -4.19
N ASP A 279 -19.02 2.81 -3.58
CA ASP A 279 -20.07 3.78 -3.24
C ASP A 279 -19.81 5.23 -3.70
N GLY A 280 -18.61 5.51 -4.25
CA GLY A 280 -18.17 6.82 -4.71
C GLY A 280 -17.52 7.67 -3.63
N TRP A 281 -17.28 7.09 -2.45
CA TRP A 281 -16.50 7.65 -1.36
C TRP A 281 -15.18 6.88 -1.20
N GLN A 282 -14.08 7.59 -0.96
CA GLN A 282 -12.77 6.96 -0.96
C GLN A 282 -12.59 6.00 0.23
N ASN A 283 -12.26 4.74 -0.07
CA ASN A 283 -11.86 3.75 0.93
C ASN A 283 -10.54 4.10 1.65
N SER A 284 -10.48 3.76 2.94
CA SER A 284 -9.31 3.96 3.81
C SER A 284 -8.06 3.24 3.29
N VAL A 285 -8.26 2.07 2.67
CA VAL A 285 -7.24 1.34 1.93
C VAL A 285 -7.71 1.21 0.48
N ASN A 286 -6.94 1.78 -0.44
CA ASN A 286 -7.24 1.84 -1.86
C ASN A 286 -5.95 1.65 -2.68
N ALA A 287 -6.07 1.65 -4.02
CA ALA A 287 -4.93 1.41 -4.90
C ALA A 287 -3.74 2.38 -4.71
N GLY A 288 -3.96 3.57 -4.15
CA GLY A 288 -2.91 4.56 -3.90
C GLY A 288 -2.10 4.34 -2.62
N ASN A 289 -2.61 3.56 -1.66
CA ASN A 289 -1.97 3.36 -0.36
C ASN A 289 -1.96 1.91 0.14
N PHE A 290 -2.36 0.94 -0.69
CA PHE A 290 -2.38 -0.46 -0.34
C PHE A 290 -0.97 -1.00 -0.06
N THR A 291 -0.77 -1.53 1.15
CA THR A 291 0.50 -2.11 1.62
C THR A 291 0.28 -3.47 2.30
N GLY A 292 -0.79 -4.18 1.92
CA GLY A 292 -1.14 -5.45 2.53
C GLY A 292 -0.14 -6.57 2.20
N SER A 293 0.01 -7.53 3.12
CA SER A 293 0.89 -8.70 2.99
C SER A 293 0.43 -9.76 1.99
N ARG A 294 -0.81 -9.68 1.51
CA ARG A 294 -1.46 -10.59 0.56
C ARG A 294 -2.13 -9.77 -0.55
N PRO A 295 -2.34 -10.31 -1.75
CA PRO A 295 -3.07 -9.58 -2.81
C PRO A 295 -4.49 -9.19 -2.38
N ALA A 296 -4.95 -8.00 -2.78
CA ALA A 296 -6.31 -7.51 -2.54
C ALA A 296 -7.35 -8.31 -3.35
N THR A 297 -7.71 -9.48 -2.84
CA THR A 297 -8.56 -10.49 -3.47
C THR A 297 -9.35 -11.23 -2.37
N VAL A 298 -10.42 -11.93 -2.74
CA VAL A 298 -11.18 -12.78 -1.79
C VAL A 298 -10.27 -13.83 -1.11
N GLN A 299 -9.31 -14.41 -1.85
CA GLN A 299 -8.32 -15.34 -1.30
C GLN A 299 -7.38 -14.64 -0.32
N GLY A 300 -6.80 -13.49 -0.68
CA GLY A 300 -5.90 -12.76 0.21
C GLY A 300 -6.59 -12.25 1.48
N GLN A 301 -7.86 -11.82 1.37
CA GLN A 301 -8.70 -11.50 2.52
C GLN A 301 -8.87 -12.72 3.44
N ALA A 302 -9.16 -13.88 2.87
CA ALA A 302 -9.29 -15.12 3.64
C ALA A 302 -7.99 -15.53 4.35
N ASP A 303 -6.85 -15.40 3.66
CA ASP A 303 -5.53 -15.71 4.21
C ASP A 303 -5.19 -14.84 5.42
N VAL A 304 -5.46 -13.54 5.37
CA VAL A 304 -5.21 -12.63 6.48
C VAL A 304 -6.12 -12.92 7.66
N ILE A 305 -7.43 -13.12 7.44
CA ILE A 305 -8.37 -13.48 8.53
C ILE A 305 -7.89 -14.76 9.23
N ARG A 306 -7.53 -15.78 8.45
CA ARG A 306 -7.02 -17.04 8.98
C ARG A 306 -5.71 -16.83 9.75
N ASP A 307 -4.79 -16.00 9.26
CA ASP A 307 -3.50 -15.77 9.90
C ASP A 307 -3.63 -15.02 11.22
N VAL A 308 -4.59 -14.09 11.34
CA VAL A 308 -4.92 -13.43 12.61
C VAL A 308 -5.54 -14.41 13.60
N ILE A 309 -6.46 -15.27 13.14
CA ILE A 309 -7.03 -16.35 13.96
C ILE A 309 -5.93 -17.27 14.48
N ALA A 310 -5.01 -17.71 13.61
CA ALA A 310 -3.87 -18.54 13.99
C ALA A 310 -2.94 -17.84 14.99
N ALA A 311 -2.68 -16.55 14.79
CA ALA A 311 -1.83 -15.75 15.66
C ALA A 311 -2.39 -15.65 17.10
N VAL A 312 -3.69 -15.44 17.24
CA VAL A 312 -4.35 -15.39 18.56
C VAL A 312 -4.42 -16.78 19.18
N ALA A 313 -4.76 -17.82 18.39
CA ALA A 313 -4.79 -19.20 18.85
C ALA A 313 -3.42 -19.67 19.36
N ALA A 314 -2.33 -19.20 18.75
CA ALA A 314 -0.96 -19.53 19.14
C ALA A 314 -0.57 -18.98 20.53
N VAL A 315 -1.32 -18.02 21.09
CA VAL A 315 -1.13 -17.57 22.49
C VAL A 315 -1.56 -18.66 23.50
N GLY A 316 -2.36 -19.64 23.07
CA GLY A 316 -2.89 -20.71 23.92
C GLY A 316 -4.21 -20.32 24.61
N ASP A 317 -4.49 -20.91 25.77
CA ASP A 317 -5.79 -20.77 26.48
C ASP A 317 -6.18 -19.32 26.83
N ALA A 318 -5.22 -18.39 26.82
CA ALA A 318 -5.47 -16.97 27.03
C ALA A 318 -6.00 -16.24 25.78
N GLY A 319 -5.71 -16.73 24.58
CA GLY A 319 -6.19 -16.20 23.31
C GLY A 319 -7.65 -16.57 23.05
N LEU A 320 -8.57 -15.64 23.25
CA LEU A 320 -10.01 -15.91 23.21
C LEU A 320 -10.58 -15.96 21.80
N GLY A 321 -10.11 -15.08 20.92
CA GLY A 321 -10.54 -15.04 19.54
C GLY A 321 -10.34 -13.71 18.83
N VAL A 322 -11.10 -13.52 17.76
CA VAL A 322 -10.95 -12.43 16.80
C VAL A 322 -12.31 -11.85 16.46
N PHE A 323 -12.39 -10.53 16.30
CA PHE A 323 -13.54 -9.82 15.77
C PHE A 323 -13.19 -9.15 14.43
N TYR A 324 -13.89 -9.53 13.37
CA TYR A 324 -13.80 -8.84 12.08
C TYR A 324 -14.59 -7.54 12.13
N TRP A 325 -13.95 -6.43 11.80
CA TRP A 325 -14.55 -5.11 11.86
C TRP A 325 -15.34 -4.79 10.59
N GLU A 326 -16.64 -4.52 10.74
CA GLU A 326 -17.55 -4.08 9.67
C GLU A 326 -17.51 -4.96 8.41
N PRO A 327 -17.84 -6.27 8.51
CA PRO A 327 -17.86 -7.15 7.35
C PRO A 327 -19.01 -6.85 6.39
N ALA A 328 -19.95 -5.99 6.78
CA ALA A 328 -21.18 -5.73 6.03
C ALA A 328 -21.42 -4.23 5.84
N TRP A 329 -20.39 -3.38 5.86
CA TRP A 329 -20.55 -1.96 5.55
C TRP A 329 -20.51 -1.71 4.04
N THR A 330 -21.46 -2.31 3.32
CA THR A 330 -21.54 -2.27 1.86
C THR A 330 -22.07 -0.92 1.35
N PRO A 331 -21.91 -0.64 0.04
CA PRO A 331 -22.45 0.56 -0.59
C PRO A 331 -23.97 0.66 -0.48
N VAL A 332 -24.48 1.88 -0.27
CA VAL A 332 -25.93 2.18 -0.38
C VAL A 332 -26.40 2.32 -1.85
N GLY A 333 -25.45 2.39 -2.78
CA GLY A 333 -25.66 2.53 -4.21
C GLY A 333 -24.32 2.70 -4.94
N PRO A 334 -24.27 2.49 -6.27
CA PRO A 334 -23.00 2.51 -7.02
C PRO A 334 -22.39 3.92 -7.10
N PRO A 335 -21.08 4.07 -7.41
CA PRO A 335 -20.40 5.37 -7.49
C PRO A 335 -21.04 6.33 -8.50
N SER A 336 -21.64 5.79 -9.56
CA SER A 336 -22.39 6.57 -10.57
C SER A 336 -23.62 7.32 -10.01
N GLN A 337 -24.06 6.98 -8.79
CA GLN A 337 -25.18 7.57 -8.08
C GLN A 337 -24.75 8.37 -6.84
N LEU A 338 -23.50 8.85 -6.78
CA LEU A 338 -22.93 9.56 -5.63
C LEU A 338 -23.85 10.62 -4.99
N GLU A 339 -24.54 11.45 -5.79
CA GLU A 339 -25.44 12.47 -5.23
C GLU A 339 -26.68 11.89 -4.55
N ALA A 340 -27.17 10.73 -5.00
CA ALA A 340 -28.22 9.99 -4.30
C ALA A 340 -27.68 9.31 -3.05
N ASN A 341 -26.46 8.74 -3.12
CA ASN A 341 -25.80 8.11 -1.98
C ASN A 341 -25.59 9.12 -0.83
N LYS A 342 -25.10 10.33 -1.14
CA LYS A 342 -24.96 11.43 -0.17
C LYS A 342 -26.24 11.74 0.60
N LEU A 343 -27.40 11.68 -0.06
CA LEU A 343 -28.69 11.92 0.60
C LEU A 343 -29.04 10.81 1.59
N LEU A 344 -28.66 9.56 1.31
CA LEU A 344 -28.87 8.43 2.22
C LEU A 344 -27.90 8.50 3.40
N TRP A 345 -26.62 8.79 3.14
CA TRP A 345 -25.60 8.93 4.19
C TRP A 345 -25.96 10.02 5.20
N GLU A 346 -26.40 11.20 4.73
CA GLU A 346 -26.83 12.30 5.58
C GLU A 346 -28.12 11.97 6.35
N ARG A 347 -29.10 11.31 5.70
CA ARG A 347 -30.42 11.06 6.27
C ARG A 347 -30.40 9.95 7.33
N ASP A 348 -29.75 8.83 7.01
CA ASP A 348 -29.81 7.61 7.81
C ASP A 348 -28.53 7.37 8.61
N GLY A 349 -27.48 8.15 8.33
CA GLY A 349 -26.17 7.97 8.95
C GLY A 349 -25.46 6.69 8.49
N SER A 350 -25.74 6.21 7.27
CA SER A 350 -25.20 4.97 6.70
C SER A 350 -23.79 5.11 6.12
N GLY A 351 -23.29 6.33 5.97
CA GLY A 351 -21.87 6.59 5.69
C GLY A 351 -21.04 6.71 6.97
N TRP A 352 -19.73 6.87 6.87
CA TRP A 352 -18.82 6.90 8.03
C TRP A 352 -19.05 8.11 8.94
N ALA A 353 -19.49 9.23 8.36
CA ALA A 353 -19.89 10.44 9.05
C ALA A 353 -20.89 11.24 8.20
N SER A 354 -21.70 12.06 8.85
CA SER A 354 -22.57 13.06 8.22
C SER A 354 -22.02 14.47 8.44
N SER A 355 -22.50 15.45 7.67
CA SER A 355 -22.13 16.87 7.86
C SER A 355 -22.47 17.39 9.26
N PHE A 356 -23.46 16.80 9.94
CA PHE A 356 -23.88 17.17 11.29
C PHE A 356 -22.81 16.88 12.36
N ALA A 357 -21.90 15.94 12.11
CA ALA A 357 -20.80 15.62 13.03
C ALA A 357 -19.77 16.76 13.19
N GLY A 358 -19.74 17.71 12.25
CA GLY A 358 -18.75 18.79 12.24
C GLY A 358 -18.80 19.71 13.47
N GLU A 359 -19.89 19.74 14.24
CA GLU A 359 -19.91 20.47 15.51
C GLU A 359 -19.07 19.80 16.61
N TYR A 360 -18.92 18.48 16.55
CA TYR A 360 -18.24 17.66 17.54
C TYR A 360 -16.82 17.30 17.11
N ASP A 361 -16.63 17.04 15.81
CA ASP A 361 -15.35 16.73 15.19
C ASP A 361 -15.10 17.59 13.94
N PRO A 362 -14.79 18.89 14.12
CA PRO A 362 -14.64 19.83 13.01
C PRO A 362 -13.39 19.61 12.15
N GLU A 363 -12.37 18.90 12.66
CA GLU A 363 -11.08 18.75 11.99
C GLU A 363 -11.04 17.55 11.02
N ASP A 364 -11.87 16.54 11.27
CA ASP A 364 -11.94 15.32 10.46
C ASP A 364 -13.34 15.15 9.87
N ALA A 365 -14.33 14.74 10.65
CA ALA A 365 -15.70 14.55 10.16
C ALA A 365 -16.31 15.83 9.54
N GLY A 366 -16.01 17.01 10.08
CA GLY A 366 -16.48 18.29 9.55
C GLY A 366 -15.97 18.63 8.16
N GLU A 367 -14.83 18.07 7.75
CA GLU A 367 -14.20 18.29 6.43
C GLU A 367 -14.40 17.09 5.49
N TRP A 368 -14.48 15.88 6.05
CA TRP A 368 -14.43 14.62 5.30
C TRP A 368 -15.65 13.72 5.48
N TYR A 369 -16.80 14.23 5.92
CA TYR A 369 -18.03 13.41 5.98
C TYR A 369 -18.40 12.81 4.61
N GLY A 370 -18.97 11.60 4.60
CA GLY A 370 -19.21 10.84 3.38
C GLY A 370 -19.67 9.41 3.61
N GLY A 371 -19.49 8.56 2.59
CA GLY A 371 -19.94 7.17 2.51
C GLY A 371 -19.15 6.18 3.36
N SER A 372 -19.25 4.90 3.02
CA SER A 372 -18.42 3.87 3.64
C SER A 372 -16.96 4.09 3.22
N SER A 373 -16.02 4.00 4.15
CA SER A 373 -14.58 3.97 3.84
C SER A 373 -14.00 2.56 3.96
N TRP A 374 -14.87 1.55 4.06
CA TRP A 374 -14.53 0.14 4.28
C TRP A 374 -15.32 -0.84 3.40
N ASP A 375 -16.03 -0.37 2.38
CA ASP A 375 -16.88 -1.25 1.56
C ASP A 375 -16.07 -2.36 0.86
N ASN A 376 -14.84 -2.05 0.42
CA ASN A 376 -13.92 -2.99 -0.20
C ASN A 376 -13.24 -3.96 0.78
N GLN A 377 -13.56 -3.83 2.07
CA GLN A 377 -13.13 -4.73 3.14
C GLN A 377 -14.29 -5.53 3.71
N ALA A 378 -15.50 -5.40 3.16
CA ALA A 378 -16.62 -6.25 3.53
C ALA A 378 -16.32 -7.74 3.22
N LEU A 379 -17.03 -8.64 3.90
CA LEU A 379 -17.14 -10.06 3.57
C LEU A 379 -18.36 -10.33 2.67
N PHE A 380 -18.93 -9.25 2.12
CA PHE A 380 -20.00 -9.24 1.14
C PHE A 380 -19.57 -8.40 -0.05
N GLY A 381 -19.96 -8.79 -1.26
CA GLY A 381 -19.80 -7.96 -2.44
C GLY A 381 -20.63 -6.68 -2.34
N PHE A 382 -20.38 -5.74 -3.24
CA PHE A 382 -21.09 -4.45 -3.26
C PHE A 382 -22.61 -4.58 -3.47
N ASP A 383 -23.09 -5.73 -3.93
CA ASP A 383 -24.51 -6.06 -4.13
C ASP A 383 -25.13 -6.83 -2.94
N GLY A 384 -24.38 -7.01 -1.85
CA GLY A 384 -24.83 -7.69 -0.64
C GLY A 384 -24.80 -9.22 -0.71
N HIS A 385 -24.17 -9.83 -1.72
CA HIS A 385 -23.92 -11.28 -1.72
C HIS A 385 -22.69 -11.63 -0.87
N PRO A 386 -22.73 -12.71 -0.06
CA PRO A 386 -21.60 -13.10 0.76
C PRO A 386 -20.44 -13.54 -0.13
N LEU A 387 -19.24 -13.04 0.17
CA LEU A 387 -18.01 -13.53 -0.43
C LEU A 387 -17.63 -14.85 0.24
N GLU A 388 -16.93 -15.72 -0.49
CA GLU A 388 -16.48 -17.01 0.06
C GLU A 388 -15.54 -16.83 1.27
N SER A 389 -14.86 -15.69 1.37
CA SER A 389 -14.03 -15.31 2.53
C SER A 389 -14.82 -15.21 3.84
N LEU A 390 -16.14 -15.03 3.81
CA LEU A 390 -16.99 -15.10 5.00
C LEU A 390 -16.90 -16.48 5.68
N ARG A 391 -16.73 -17.54 4.89
CA ARG A 391 -16.68 -18.93 5.37
C ARG A 391 -15.36 -19.31 6.03
N VAL A 392 -14.39 -18.40 6.11
CA VAL A 392 -13.13 -18.63 6.82
C VAL A 392 -13.38 -19.06 8.26
N PHE A 393 -14.40 -18.52 8.94
CA PHE A 393 -14.75 -18.88 10.32
C PHE A 393 -15.10 -20.37 10.49
N GLU A 394 -15.62 -21.02 9.44
CA GLU A 394 -15.79 -22.48 9.36
C GLU A 394 -14.48 -23.16 8.93
N TYR A 395 -13.87 -22.67 7.86
CA TYR A 395 -12.74 -23.33 7.20
C TYR A 395 -11.48 -23.40 8.03
N VAL A 396 -11.26 -22.48 8.97
CA VAL A 396 -10.16 -22.61 9.93
C VAL A 396 -10.25 -23.87 10.79
N ARG A 397 -11.42 -24.52 10.90
CA ARG A 397 -11.62 -25.76 11.66
C ARG A 397 -11.39 -27.02 10.81
N THR A 398 -11.79 -26.99 9.54
CA THR A 398 -11.73 -28.18 8.64
C THR A 398 -10.53 -28.16 7.70
N GLY A 399 -10.07 -26.96 7.32
CA GLY A 399 -9.34 -26.69 6.10
C GLY A 399 -10.28 -26.61 4.89
N ALA A 400 -9.88 -25.86 3.88
CA ALA A 400 -10.53 -25.78 2.58
C ALA A 400 -9.48 -25.85 1.46
N VAL A 401 -9.78 -26.59 0.40
CA VAL A 401 -8.92 -26.79 -0.77
C VAL A 401 -9.65 -26.37 -2.03
N THR A 402 -8.87 -25.92 -3.00
CA THR A 402 -9.34 -25.53 -4.33
C THR A 402 -8.23 -25.84 -5.35
N GLU A 403 -8.46 -25.53 -6.62
CA GLU A 403 -7.41 -25.62 -7.64
C GLU A 403 -6.21 -24.77 -7.24
N ARG A 404 -5.02 -25.37 -7.33
CA ARG A 404 -3.77 -24.68 -7.03
C ARG A 404 -3.43 -23.71 -8.16
N VAL A 405 -3.39 -22.43 -7.84
CA VAL A 405 -3.10 -21.35 -8.78
C VAL A 405 -2.01 -20.43 -8.23
N GLU A 406 -1.23 -19.85 -9.13
CA GLU A 406 -0.17 -18.91 -8.81
C GLU A 406 -0.78 -17.60 -8.28
N THR A 407 -0.26 -17.10 -7.17
CA THR A 407 -0.73 -15.86 -6.53
C THR A 407 0.27 -14.74 -6.61
N SER A 408 1.57 -15.04 -6.63
CA SER A 408 2.61 -14.03 -6.76
C SER A 408 3.88 -14.63 -7.37
N ILE A 409 4.66 -13.76 -8.02
CA ILE A 409 6.02 -14.07 -8.49
C ILE A 409 6.93 -13.01 -7.90
N GLU A 410 8.05 -13.44 -7.33
CA GLU A 410 9.06 -12.55 -6.74
C GLU A 410 9.52 -11.48 -7.73
N GLU A 411 9.44 -10.22 -7.31
CA GLU A 411 10.06 -9.12 -8.03
C GLU A 411 11.57 -9.12 -7.77
N VAL A 412 12.35 -9.30 -8.84
CA VAL A 412 13.81 -9.38 -8.74
C VAL A 412 14.40 -7.97 -8.88
N ALA A 413 15.04 -7.47 -7.82
CA ALA A 413 15.78 -6.21 -7.84
C ALA A 413 17.24 -6.42 -7.40
N VAL A 414 18.19 -5.86 -8.16
CA VAL A 414 19.63 -5.97 -7.91
C VAL A 414 20.27 -4.58 -7.96
N THR A 415 20.97 -4.19 -6.90
CA THR A 415 21.74 -2.93 -6.85
C THR A 415 23.23 -3.23 -6.81
N VAL A 416 24.00 -2.66 -7.74
CA VAL A 416 25.45 -2.78 -7.82
C VAL A 416 26.11 -1.41 -8.01
N TYR A 417 27.41 -1.31 -7.72
CA TYR A 417 28.21 -0.16 -8.11
C TYR A 417 28.82 -0.37 -9.50
N ASP A 418 28.98 0.71 -10.25
CA ASP A 418 29.57 0.70 -11.58
C ASP A 418 30.94 0.01 -11.60
N GLY A 419 31.16 -0.82 -12.62
CA GLY A 419 32.31 -1.72 -12.75
C GLY A 419 32.21 -3.06 -11.99
N THR A 420 31.16 -3.28 -11.18
CA THR A 420 30.89 -4.57 -10.53
C THR A 420 30.06 -5.47 -11.46
N PRO A 421 30.39 -6.78 -11.62
CA PRO A 421 29.56 -7.69 -12.40
C PRO A 421 28.13 -7.79 -11.86
N VAL A 422 27.14 -7.66 -12.75
CA VAL A 422 25.73 -7.90 -12.41
C VAL A 422 25.49 -9.41 -12.39
N VAL A 423 24.98 -9.93 -11.27
CA VAL A 423 24.63 -11.35 -11.12
C VAL A 423 23.16 -11.45 -10.79
N LEU A 424 22.37 -11.95 -11.74
CA LEU A 424 20.94 -12.21 -11.56
C LEU A 424 20.71 -13.61 -10.95
N PRO A 425 19.64 -13.82 -10.17
CA PRO A 425 19.37 -15.11 -9.53
C PRO A 425 19.04 -16.19 -10.57
N THR A 426 19.33 -17.46 -10.28
CA THR A 426 19.06 -18.57 -11.21
C THR A 426 17.67 -19.20 -11.03
N THR A 427 16.97 -18.81 -9.98
CA THR A 427 15.59 -19.18 -9.65
C THR A 427 14.86 -17.94 -9.14
N VAL A 428 13.55 -17.90 -9.28
CA VAL A 428 12.69 -16.91 -8.60
C VAL A 428 11.66 -17.63 -7.75
N ILE A 429 11.21 -17.01 -6.67
CA ILE A 429 10.14 -17.57 -5.84
C ILE A 429 8.79 -17.32 -6.52
N VAL A 430 7.98 -18.38 -6.63
CA VAL A 430 6.57 -18.33 -7.04
C VAL A 430 5.72 -18.81 -5.89
N GLU A 431 4.76 -18.01 -5.45
CA GLU A 431 3.81 -18.37 -4.41
C GLU A 431 2.48 -18.80 -5.02
N TYR A 432 1.81 -19.70 -4.33
CA TYR A 432 0.52 -20.25 -4.73
C TYR A 432 -0.54 -20.00 -3.65
N ASN A 433 -1.82 -20.06 -4.04
CA ASN A 433 -2.97 -19.89 -3.15
C ASN A 433 -3.03 -20.93 -2.02
N ASP A 434 -2.40 -22.09 -2.18
CA ASP A 434 -2.26 -23.11 -1.15
C ASP A 434 -1.11 -22.83 -0.15
N ARG A 435 -0.54 -21.63 -0.20
CA ARG A 435 0.57 -21.13 0.63
C ARG A 435 1.90 -21.86 0.39
N THR A 436 1.97 -22.73 -0.62
CA THR A 436 3.23 -23.33 -1.03
C THR A 436 4.04 -22.36 -1.89
N THR A 437 5.36 -22.56 -1.88
CA THR A 437 6.27 -21.82 -2.75
C THR A 437 7.08 -22.77 -3.61
N GLU A 438 7.32 -22.36 -4.84
CA GLU A 438 8.25 -23.03 -5.76
C GLU A 438 9.36 -22.08 -6.16
N ASN A 439 10.47 -22.66 -6.63
CA ASN A 439 11.64 -21.92 -7.08
C ASN A 439 11.99 -22.33 -8.51
N PRO A 440 11.10 -22.09 -9.50
CA PRO A 440 11.39 -22.43 -10.88
C PRO A 440 12.67 -21.75 -11.35
N ALA A 441 13.42 -22.46 -12.20
CA ALA A 441 14.58 -21.88 -12.85
C ALA A 441 14.15 -20.72 -13.77
N VAL A 442 14.94 -19.65 -13.78
CA VAL A 442 14.74 -18.50 -14.66
C VAL A 442 15.89 -18.42 -15.65
N THR A 443 15.55 -18.16 -16.91
CA THR A 443 16.52 -17.79 -17.95
C THR A 443 16.40 -16.30 -18.21
N TRP A 444 17.43 -15.53 -17.88
CA TRP A 444 17.48 -14.09 -18.12
C TRP A 444 17.98 -13.79 -19.53
N SER A 445 17.52 -12.67 -20.07
CA SER A 445 18.02 -12.10 -21.32
C SER A 445 19.51 -11.80 -21.24
N SER A 446 20.22 -11.95 -22.36
CA SER A 446 21.63 -11.54 -22.50
C SER A 446 21.81 -10.02 -22.46
N ALA A 447 20.71 -9.25 -22.48
CA ALA A 447 20.70 -7.80 -22.34
C ALA A 447 21.48 -7.29 -21.10
N VAL A 448 21.60 -8.09 -20.05
CA VAL A 448 22.41 -7.77 -18.86
C VAL A 448 23.89 -7.51 -19.20
N ASP A 449 24.41 -8.18 -20.23
CA ASP A 449 25.79 -8.01 -20.70
C ASP A 449 26.03 -6.68 -21.43
N TRP A 450 24.97 -5.89 -21.67
CA TRP A 450 25.02 -4.58 -22.34
C TRP A 450 24.95 -3.39 -21.37
N ILE A 451 24.96 -3.64 -20.07
CA ILE A 451 25.05 -2.58 -19.05
C ILE A 451 26.47 -1.99 -19.07
N ARG A 452 26.59 -0.67 -19.22
CA ARG A 452 27.87 0.05 -19.43
C ARG A 452 28.13 1.19 -18.45
N GLY A 453 27.29 1.34 -17.43
CA GLY A 453 27.48 2.39 -16.44
C GLY A 453 26.29 2.57 -15.51
N PRO A 454 26.31 3.64 -14.70
CA PRO A 454 25.22 3.99 -13.81
C PRO A 454 23.88 4.16 -14.54
N GLY A 455 22.80 3.73 -13.91
CA GLY A 455 21.46 3.74 -14.49
C GLY A 455 20.55 2.69 -13.86
N VAL A 456 19.30 2.64 -14.32
CA VAL A 456 18.36 1.58 -13.95
C VAL A 456 17.90 0.87 -15.22
N TYR A 457 18.04 -0.45 -15.20
CA TYR A 457 17.88 -1.32 -16.35
C TYR A 457 16.84 -2.39 -16.04
N ALA A 458 15.91 -2.60 -16.97
CA ALA A 458 14.94 -3.70 -16.89
C ALA A 458 15.46 -4.87 -17.75
N ILE A 459 15.70 -6.02 -17.12
CA ILE A 459 16.19 -7.23 -17.78
C ILE A 459 15.07 -8.27 -17.84
N PRO A 460 14.52 -8.57 -19.02
CA PRO A 460 13.51 -9.62 -19.17
C PRO A 460 14.07 -11.00 -18.83
N GLY A 461 13.21 -11.86 -18.29
CA GLY A 461 13.50 -13.26 -18.04
C GLY A 461 12.28 -14.14 -18.30
N ARG A 462 12.52 -15.44 -18.39
CA ARG A 462 11.47 -16.45 -18.59
C ARG A 462 11.65 -17.60 -17.63
N LEU A 463 10.58 -17.96 -16.94
CA LEU A 463 10.55 -19.11 -16.03
C LEU A 463 10.48 -20.41 -16.82
N ALA A 464 11.02 -21.49 -16.26
CA ALA A 464 10.92 -22.83 -16.83
C ALA A 464 9.45 -23.30 -17.00
N THR A 465 8.55 -22.72 -16.20
CA THR A 465 7.10 -22.89 -16.23
C THR A 465 6.42 -22.09 -17.35
N GLY A 466 7.11 -21.13 -17.97
CA GLY A 466 6.71 -20.42 -19.18
C GLY A 466 6.37 -18.95 -19.00
N GLN A 467 6.18 -18.47 -17.77
CA GLN A 467 5.86 -17.07 -17.46
C GLN A 467 7.04 -16.13 -17.75
N HIS A 468 6.70 -14.88 -18.06
CA HIS A 468 7.65 -13.78 -18.22
C HIS A 468 7.86 -13.08 -16.87
N VAL A 469 9.10 -12.72 -16.59
CA VAL A 469 9.50 -11.93 -15.41
C VAL A 469 10.45 -10.82 -15.83
N THR A 470 10.62 -9.80 -15.01
CA THR A 470 11.58 -8.71 -15.25
C THR A 470 12.40 -8.48 -13.99
N ALA A 471 13.72 -8.43 -14.14
CA ALA A 471 14.63 -7.98 -13.08
C ALA A 471 14.95 -6.50 -13.25
N ILE A 472 14.91 -5.74 -12.15
CA ILE A 472 15.34 -4.33 -12.12
C ILE A 472 16.79 -4.27 -11.59
N VAL A 473 17.72 -3.86 -12.44
CA VAL A 473 19.13 -3.68 -12.10
C VAL A 473 19.43 -2.20 -11.94
N THR A 474 19.80 -1.78 -10.74
CA THR A 474 20.27 -0.43 -10.44
C THR A 474 21.79 -0.42 -10.36
N VAL A 475 22.44 0.33 -11.25
CA VAL A 475 23.88 0.57 -11.21
C VAL A 475 24.12 1.97 -10.66
N LEU A 476 24.82 2.05 -9.53
CA LEU A 476 25.19 3.29 -8.87
C LEU A 476 26.58 3.74 -9.31
N GLU A 477 26.82 5.05 -9.35
CA GLU A 477 28.18 5.59 -9.50
C GLU A 477 29.09 5.13 -8.37
N THR A 478 30.33 4.76 -8.70
CA THR A 478 31.36 4.47 -7.68
C THR A 478 31.92 5.79 -7.14
N ASN A 479 31.63 6.08 -5.87
CA ASN A 479 32.25 7.19 -5.14
C ASN A 479 33.51 6.71 -4.42
N TYR A 480 34.67 7.29 -4.76
CA TYR A 480 35.95 6.91 -4.15
C TYR A 480 36.24 7.63 -2.81
N VAL A 481 35.42 8.60 -2.41
CA VAL A 481 35.63 9.36 -1.17
C VAL A 481 35.16 8.56 0.04
N GLN A 482 36.05 8.42 1.03
CA GLN A 482 35.71 7.77 2.29
C GLN A 482 34.92 8.72 3.17
N ASN A 483 33.85 8.21 3.79
CA ASN A 483 32.96 9.00 4.66
C ASN A 483 32.48 10.29 3.95
N HIS A 484 32.00 10.15 2.71
CA HIS A 484 31.59 11.27 1.87
C HIS A 484 30.47 12.14 2.46
N GLY A 485 29.51 11.52 3.15
CA GLY A 485 28.42 12.19 3.87
C GLY A 485 28.72 12.46 5.35
N PHE A 486 29.97 12.34 5.81
CA PHE A 486 30.38 12.67 7.17
C PHE A 486 29.67 11.91 8.33
N GLU A 487 29.07 10.76 8.04
CA GLU A 487 28.30 9.96 9.01
C GLU A 487 29.16 9.20 10.05
N ASP A 488 30.45 9.00 9.79
CA ASP A 488 31.36 8.38 10.77
C ASP A 488 31.62 9.28 12.00
N THR A 489 31.11 8.82 13.15
CA THR A 489 31.32 9.45 14.46
C THR A 489 32.77 9.54 14.91
N ALA A 490 33.67 8.69 14.40
CA ALA A 490 35.09 8.78 14.68
C ALA A 490 35.78 9.88 13.85
N SER A 491 35.16 10.30 12.73
CA SER A 491 35.61 11.37 11.83
C SER A 491 37.05 11.19 11.34
N THR A 492 37.53 9.95 11.25
CA THR A 492 38.94 9.64 11.00
C THR A 492 39.35 9.79 9.53
N ALA A 493 38.38 9.78 8.62
CA ALA A 493 38.61 9.91 7.18
C ALA A 493 38.95 11.34 6.73
N TRP A 494 38.62 12.36 7.54
CA TRP A 494 38.81 13.77 7.19
C TRP A 494 39.75 14.48 8.15
N THR A 495 40.75 15.18 7.63
CA THR A 495 41.61 16.05 8.42
C THR A 495 41.10 17.48 8.35
N ILE A 496 40.60 18.00 9.47
CA ILE A 496 40.11 19.37 9.59
C ILE A 496 41.18 20.23 10.28
N THR A 497 41.57 21.33 9.65
CA THR A 497 42.47 22.34 10.22
C THR A 497 41.82 23.72 10.22
N GLY A 498 42.35 24.64 11.03
CA GLY A 498 41.74 25.97 11.22
C GLY A 498 40.73 25.98 12.36
N THR A 499 39.76 26.89 12.30
CA THR A 499 38.75 27.09 13.36
C THR A 499 37.36 27.28 12.78
N GLY A 500 36.32 26.98 13.56
CA GLY A 500 34.94 27.28 13.18
C GLY A 500 34.28 26.22 12.31
N ALA A 501 34.87 25.02 12.16
CA ALA A 501 34.25 23.88 11.48
C ALA A 501 34.43 22.58 12.27
N ALA A 502 33.43 21.71 12.22
CA ALA A 502 33.44 20.37 12.83
C ALA A 502 32.45 19.43 12.13
N ILE A 503 32.74 18.13 12.16
CA ILE A 503 31.78 17.09 11.77
C ILE A 503 30.87 16.80 12.96
N GLU A 504 29.59 17.15 12.85
CA GLU A 504 28.62 17.00 13.94
C GLU A 504 27.24 16.58 13.45
N ALA A 505 26.43 16.04 14.36
CA ALA A 505 25.03 15.74 14.07
C ALA A 505 24.27 17.06 13.89
N THR A 506 23.49 17.16 12.82
CA THR A 506 22.76 18.39 12.48
C THR A 506 21.52 18.05 11.66
N THR A 507 20.52 18.92 11.68
CA THR A 507 19.34 18.83 10.81
C THR A 507 19.54 19.53 9.47
N ASP A 508 20.72 20.13 9.30
CA ASP A 508 21.17 20.93 8.15
C ASP A 508 21.98 20.07 7.15
N THR A 509 21.63 18.79 7.02
CA THR A 509 22.24 17.79 6.13
C THR A 509 21.51 17.69 4.78
N ASP A 510 22.23 17.24 3.77
CA ASP A 510 21.66 16.87 2.47
C ASP A 510 21.19 15.42 2.49
N GLU A 511 22.04 14.54 3.00
CA GLU A 511 21.74 13.13 3.28
C GLU A 511 22.21 12.76 4.70
N GLY A 512 21.60 11.74 5.29
CA GLY A 512 22.01 11.28 6.62
C GLY A 512 21.74 12.26 7.78
N ALA A 513 22.49 12.11 8.87
CA ALA A 513 22.26 12.78 10.14
C ALA A 513 23.43 13.66 10.60
N ARG A 514 24.53 13.72 9.84
CA ARG A 514 25.75 14.47 10.15
C ARG A 514 26.27 15.19 8.91
N ALA A 515 26.99 16.29 9.12
CA ALA A 515 27.68 17.01 8.04
C ALA A 515 28.92 17.73 8.58
N LEU A 516 29.78 18.21 7.67
CA LEU A 516 30.82 19.19 8.02
C LEU A 516 30.17 20.56 8.18
N LYS A 517 29.87 20.94 9.42
CA LYS A 517 29.23 22.20 9.75
C LYS A 517 30.24 23.27 10.10
N PHE A 518 29.98 24.51 9.68
CA PHE A 518 30.85 25.64 9.96
C PHE A 518 30.11 26.90 10.38
N TRP A 519 30.64 27.58 11.40
CA TRP A 519 30.24 28.91 11.87
C TRP A 519 31.24 29.47 12.90
N ALA A 520 31.50 30.77 12.87
CA ALA A 520 32.09 31.50 13.99
C ALA A 520 31.65 32.97 14.04
N ALA A 521 31.66 33.56 15.24
CA ALA A 521 31.29 34.96 15.45
C ALA A 521 32.32 35.98 14.90
N SER A 522 33.59 35.58 14.80
CA SER A 522 34.68 36.37 14.23
C SER A 522 35.13 35.74 12.92
N ALA A 523 35.83 36.49 12.07
CA ALA A 523 36.41 35.96 10.85
C ALA A 523 37.26 34.72 11.15
N TYR A 524 37.10 33.69 10.31
CA TYR A 524 37.65 32.37 10.54
C TYR A 524 37.98 31.71 9.21
N SER A 525 38.91 30.77 9.24
CA SER A 525 39.20 29.93 8.10
C SER A 525 39.39 28.50 8.55
N PHE A 526 39.01 27.59 7.67
CA PHE A 526 39.22 26.17 7.87
C PHE A 526 39.46 25.46 6.54
N GLU A 527 40.04 24.28 6.66
CA GLU A 527 40.23 23.37 5.56
C GLU A 527 39.87 21.96 6.03
N ALA A 528 39.11 21.23 5.23
CA ALA A 528 38.86 19.81 5.44
C ALA A 528 39.40 19.02 4.24
N THR A 529 40.31 18.09 4.51
CA THR A 529 41.07 17.38 3.47
C THR A 529 41.02 15.87 3.63
N GLN A 530 41.17 15.18 2.50
CA GLN A 530 41.34 13.73 2.43
C GLN A 530 42.29 13.38 1.29
N THR A 531 43.17 12.40 1.50
CA THR A 531 43.93 11.76 0.43
C THR A 531 43.21 10.47 0.03
N VAL A 532 42.62 10.47 -1.16
CA VAL A 532 41.98 9.31 -1.75
C VAL A 532 43.03 8.49 -2.50
N THR A 533 43.03 7.18 -2.32
CA THR A 533 44.00 6.26 -2.93
C THR A 533 43.29 5.08 -3.59
N GLY A 534 43.93 4.47 -4.59
CA GLY A 534 43.33 3.35 -5.33
C GLY A 534 42.29 3.77 -6.35
N VAL A 535 42.29 5.05 -6.76
CA VAL A 535 41.44 5.57 -7.83
C VAL A 535 42.00 5.08 -9.17
N PRO A 536 41.24 4.37 -10.01
CA PRO A 536 41.72 3.95 -11.33
C PRO A 536 42.14 5.15 -12.19
N ALA A 537 43.17 5.01 -13.01
CA ALA A 537 43.58 6.06 -13.94
C ALA A 537 42.44 6.39 -14.91
N GLY A 538 42.14 7.68 -15.12
CA GLY A 538 41.00 8.13 -15.92
C GLY A 538 40.67 9.61 -15.71
N GLU A 539 39.59 10.09 -16.34
CA GLU A 539 39.05 11.44 -16.07
C GLU A 539 38.03 11.37 -14.93
N TYR A 540 38.03 12.38 -14.06
CA TYR A 540 37.19 12.46 -12.87
C TYR A 540 36.69 13.89 -12.65
N VAL A 541 35.59 14.00 -11.91
CA VAL A 541 35.15 15.24 -11.27
C VAL A 541 35.03 15.04 -9.77
N LEU A 542 35.32 16.10 -9.02
CA LEU A 542 35.05 16.18 -7.59
C LEU A 542 33.80 17.04 -7.38
N GLN A 543 32.83 16.53 -6.65
CA GLN A 543 31.58 17.19 -6.32
C GLN A 543 31.41 17.29 -4.81
N ALA A 544 30.73 18.33 -4.35
CA ALA A 544 30.28 18.45 -2.97
C ALA A 544 29.01 19.28 -2.92
N ARG A 545 28.11 18.94 -2.00
CA ARG A 545 26.92 19.75 -1.71
C ARG A 545 27.22 20.70 -0.57
N THR A 546 26.71 21.92 -0.68
CA THR A 546 26.85 22.92 0.37
C THR A 546 25.63 23.82 0.47
N GLN A 547 25.38 24.30 1.68
CA GLN A 547 24.41 25.35 1.96
C GLN A 547 25.03 26.31 2.98
N GLY A 548 24.41 27.48 3.15
CA GLY A 548 24.86 28.48 4.11
C GLY A 548 24.50 29.88 3.67
N ASP A 549 24.90 30.89 4.43
CA ASP A 549 24.72 32.30 4.08
C ASP A 549 25.68 33.16 4.93
N GLY A 550 25.72 34.47 4.65
CA GLY A 550 26.40 35.47 5.47
C GLY A 550 27.86 35.70 5.09
N GLU A 551 28.30 35.18 3.95
CA GLU A 551 29.65 35.43 3.44
C GLU A 551 29.85 36.88 2.96
N GLY A 552 31.08 37.37 3.12
CA GLY A 552 31.54 38.62 2.54
C GLY A 552 31.82 38.50 1.04
N ALA A 553 31.79 39.64 0.34
CA ALA A 553 32.05 39.70 -1.10
C ALA A 553 33.46 39.22 -1.52
N ASP A 554 34.41 39.25 -0.58
CA ASP A 554 35.80 38.85 -0.78
C ASP A 554 36.13 37.51 -0.08
N ASP A 555 35.13 36.81 0.48
CA ASP A 555 35.33 35.55 1.19
C ASP A 555 35.68 34.40 0.22
N GLY A 556 36.62 33.55 0.66
CA GLY A 556 37.11 32.40 -0.09
C GLY A 556 36.31 31.13 0.21
N ARG A 557 35.94 30.36 -0.82
CA ARG A 557 35.06 29.19 -0.69
C ARG A 557 35.26 28.26 -1.88
N TRP A 558 36.11 27.26 -1.71
CA TRP A 558 36.56 26.41 -2.80
C TRP A 558 36.46 24.93 -2.47
N LEU A 559 35.93 24.17 -3.42
CA LEU A 559 36.12 22.73 -3.56
C LEU A 559 37.33 22.53 -4.46
N TRP A 560 38.26 21.65 -4.10
CA TRP A 560 39.47 21.44 -4.90
C TRP A 560 39.94 19.99 -4.89
N ALA A 561 40.62 19.63 -5.96
CA ALA A 561 41.35 18.37 -6.14
C ALA A 561 42.77 18.66 -6.64
N TRP A 562 43.77 18.04 -6.02
CA TRP A 562 45.19 18.27 -6.25
C TRP A 562 45.99 16.96 -6.23
N GLY A 563 47.00 16.86 -7.10
CA GLY A 563 47.81 15.66 -7.28
C GLY A 563 48.85 15.84 -8.38
N ASP A 564 49.58 14.78 -8.73
CA ASP A 564 50.50 14.85 -9.87
C ASP A 564 49.71 15.04 -11.18
N GLY A 565 49.87 16.20 -11.82
CA GLY A 565 49.10 16.56 -13.01
C GLY A 565 47.64 16.96 -12.78
N ILE A 566 47.17 17.05 -11.52
CA ILE A 566 45.82 17.48 -11.15
C ILE A 566 45.87 18.86 -10.50
N ASP A 567 45.15 19.82 -11.09
CA ASP A 567 44.87 21.14 -10.51
C ASP A 567 43.45 21.56 -10.91
N ALA A 568 42.47 21.21 -10.07
CA ALA A 568 41.07 21.50 -10.30
C ALA A 568 40.43 22.17 -9.08
N SER A 569 39.62 23.19 -9.30
CA SER A 569 38.84 23.83 -8.25
C SER A 569 37.52 24.39 -8.76
N ALA A 570 36.56 24.56 -7.84
CA ALA A 570 35.28 25.20 -8.07
C ALA A 570 34.86 26.01 -6.85
N THR A 571 34.16 27.12 -7.08
CA THR A 571 33.59 27.93 -5.99
C THR A 571 32.35 27.25 -5.42
N MET A 572 32.30 27.10 -4.10
CA MET A 572 31.14 26.53 -3.38
C MET A 572 30.14 27.65 -3.06
N GLN A 573 28.84 27.49 -3.31
CA GLN A 573 27.84 28.56 -3.12
C GLN A 573 27.07 28.43 -1.80
N LEU A 574 26.80 29.57 -1.14
CA LEU A 574 26.06 29.67 0.12
C LEU A 574 24.77 30.49 -0.13
N ASP A 575 23.69 29.80 -0.50
CA ASP A 575 22.44 30.43 -1.00
C ASP A 575 21.24 30.35 -0.02
N GLY A 576 21.53 30.23 1.27
CA GLY A 576 20.56 30.17 2.35
C GLY A 576 20.26 28.78 2.86
N TRP A 577 19.40 28.74 3.88
CA TRP A 577 19.05 27.53 4.62
C TRP A 577 18.27 26.52 3.79
N ARG A 578 18.76 25.28 3.78
CA ARG A 578 18.28 24.14 2.97
C ARG A 578 18.27 24.39 1.47
N THR A 579 18.99 25.41 1.01
CA THR A 579 19.24 25.65 -0.41
C THR A 579 20.58 25.01 -0.79
N PHE A 580 20.60 23.69 -0.96
CA PHE A 580 21.82 22.99 -1.33
C PHE A 580 22.27 23.31 -2.75
N ARG A 581 23.57 23.56 -2.90
CA ARG A 581 24.25 23.81 -4.17
C ARG A 581 25.32 22.77 -4.37
N VAL A 582 25.41 22.24 -5.59
CA VAL A 582 26.48 21.33 -6.00
C VAL A 582 27.62 22.15 -6.59
N ALA A 583 28.80 22.08 -5.97
CA ALA A 583 30.03 22.53 -6.61
C ALA A 583 30.65 21.35 -7.37
N THR A 584 31.22 21.59 -8.55
CA THR A 584 31.88 20.55 -9.37
C THR A 584 33.24 21.07 -9.84
N ALA A 585 34.32 20.48 -9.32
CA ALA A 585 35.70 20.77 -9.70
C ALA A 585 36.20 19.70 -10.68
N GLY A 586 36.59 20.13 -11.88
CA GLY A 586 37.05 19.25 -12.97
C GLY A 586 36.36 19.55 -14.30
N PRO A 587 36.49 18.66 -15.30
CA PRO A 587 37.16 17.36 -15.21
C PRO A 587 38.69 17.47 -15.03
N PHE A 588 39.30 16.44 -14.45
CA PHE A 588 40.76 16.30 -14.33
C PHE A 588 41.18 14.83 -14.47
N THR A 589 42.44 14.60 -14.86
CA THR A 589 42.97 13.25 -15.10
C THR A 589 43.69 12.71 -13.87
N VAL A 590 43.26 11.55 -13.38
CA VAL A 590 43.98 10.76 -12.37
C VAL A 590 44.97 9.83 -13.08
N GLY A 591 46.23 9.86 -12.64
CA GLY A 591 47.32 9.05 -13.19
C GLY A 591 47.35 7.61 -12.66
N GLU A 592 48.35 6.83 -13.09
CA GLU A 592 48.52 5.42 -12.69
C GLU A 592 48.83 5.22 -11.19
N ASP A 593 49.24 6.29 -10.48
CA ASP A 593 49.45 6.23 -9.03
C ASP A 593 48.12 6.13 -8.25
N GLY A 594 47.02 6.56 -8.87
CA GLY A 594 45.67 6.47 -8.32
C GLY A 594 45.47 7.28 -7.04
N VAL A 595 46.22 8.36 -6.86
CA VAL A 595 46.18 9.21 -5.67
C VAL A 595 45.62 10.59 -6.01
N VAL A 596 44.59 11.00 -5.27
CA VAL A 596 43.96 12.33 -5.40
C VAL A 596 43.83 12.95 -4.02
N ASN A 597 44.39 14.13 -3.82
CA ASN A 597 44.11 14.92 -2.62
C ASN A 597 42.90 15.79 -2.91
N ILE A 598 41.90 15.71 -2.04
CA ILE A 598 40.66 16.48 -2.17
C ILE A 598 40.46 17.30 -0.92
N GLY A 599 39.71 18.39 -1.06
CA GLY A 599 39.28 19.13 0.10
C GLY A 599 38.37 20.29 -0.22
N VAL A 600 37.96 20.93 0.87
CA VAL A 600 37.26 22.20 0.86
C VAL A 600 38.03 23.21 1.69
N THR A 601 38.14 24.43 1.19
CA THR A 601 38.77 25.57 1.89
C THR A 601 37.78 26.71 1.99
N PHE A 602 37.61 27.22 3.20
CA PHE A 602 36.76 28.36 3.49
C PHE A 602 37.56 29.43 4.24
N GLU A 603 37.47 30.67 3.75
CA GLU A 603 38.03 31.88 4.35
C GLU A 603 36.88 32.87 4.51
N LEU A 604 36.27 32.89 5.70
CA LEU A 604 34.97 33.48 5.92
C LEU A 604 35.01 34.66 6.90
N THR A 605 34.22 35.67 6.59
CA THR A 605 33.87 36.75 7.51
C THR A 605 33.04 36.19 8.67
N GLY A 606 33.17 36.82 9.85
CA GLY A 606 32.42 36.40 11.04
C GLY A 606 30.91 36.50 10.83
N GLY A 607 30.19 35.46 11.23
CA GLY A 607 28.74 35.35 11.05
C GLY A 607 28.31 34.52 9.84
N ALA A 608 29.19 34.29 8.86
CA ALA A 608 28.93 33.33 7.79
C ALA A 608 28.77 31.92 8.40
N TRP A 609 27.83 31.13 7.89
CA TRP A 609 27.53 29.79 8.38
C TRP A 609 27.21 28.85 7.22
N GLY A 610 27.27 27.55 7.45
CA GLY A 610 26.83 26.56 6.47
C GLY A 610 27.19 25.12 6.81
N THR A 611 26.92 24.24 5.87
CA THR A 611 27.34 22.84 5.89
C THR A 611 27.93 22.43 4.53
N VAL A 612 28.86 21.48 4.57
CA VAL A 612 29.30 20.68 3.41
C VAL A 612 28.89 19.24 3.66
N ASP A 613 28.34 18.62 2.64
CA ASP A 613 27.83 17.25 2.67
C ASP A 613 28.03 16.57 1.31
N ASP A 614 27.89 15.25 1.28
CA ASP A 614 27.93 14.39 0.08
C ASP A 614 29.09 14.72 -0.89
N VAL A 615 30.33 14.52 -0.43
CA VAL A 615 31.54 14.76 -1.24
C VAL A 615 31.82 13.57 -2.15
N ARG A 616 31.72 13.74 -3.47
CA ARG A 616 31.87 12.66 -4.44
C ARG A 616 33.06 12.84 -5.37
N LEU A 617 33.93 11.84 -5.44
CA LEU A 617 34.93 11.72 -6.50
C LEU A 617 34.43 10.62 -7.42
N VAL A 618 33.94 11.01 -8.60
CA VAL A 618 33.31 10.11 -9.57
C VAL A 618 34.01 10.20 -10.91
N ALA A 619 34.05 9.08 -11.63
CA ALA A 619 34.59 9.05 -12.98
C ALA A 619 33.80 10.03 -13.86
N TYR A 620 34.52 10.82 -14.64
CA TYR A 620 33.96 11.73 -15.62
C TYR A 620 34.10 11.09 -16.99
N SER A 621 32.96 10.83 -17.64
CA SER A 621 32.92 10.66 -19.09
C SER A 621 32.29 11.91 -19.68
N ALA A 622 32.98 12.59 -20.59
CA ALA A 622 32.29 13.49 -21.50
C ALA A 622 31.27 12.65 -22.27
N ALA A 623 29.97 12.88 -22.06
CA ALA A 623 28.96 12.27 -22.88
C ALA A 623 29.23 12.71 -24.32
N ALA A 624 29.84 11.85 -25.13
CA ALA A 624 29.77 12.01 -26.57
C ALA A 624 28.28 11.91 -26.90
N GLU A 625 27.72 12.88 -27.61
CA GLU A 625 26.40 12.72 -28.21
C GLU A 625 26.45 11.43 -29.05
N ARG A 626 25.70 10.42 -28.62
CA ARG A 626 25.54 9.17 -29.36
C ARG A 626 24.43 9.37 -30.36
N ASP A 627 24.67 8.97 -31.59
CA ASP A 627 23.61 8.86 -32.59
C ASP A 627 22.87 7.54 -32.33
N THR A 628 21.64 7.66 -31.85
CA THR A 628 20.78 6.51 -31.50
C THR A 628 19.62 6.33 -32.48
N ASP A 629 19.47 7.23 -33.47
CA ASP A 629 18.30 7.29 -34.35
C ASP A 629 18.06 5.96 -35.07
N ALA A 630 19.13 5.30 -35.52
CA ALA A 630 19.05 4.02 -36.21
C ALA A 630 18.60 2.88 -35.28
N LEU A 631 19.14 2.82 -34.05
CA LEU A 631 18.77 1.82 -33.07
C LEU A 631 17.32 1.99 -32.60
N GLU A 632 16.89 3.23 -32.38
CA GLU A 632 15.51 3.56 -32.02
C GLU A 632 14.53 3.19 -33.15
N ALA A 633 14.89 3.43 -34.42
CA ALA A 633 14.09 3.04 -35.56
C ALA A 633 13.94 1.52 -35.69
N LEU A 634 15.05 0.77 -35.50
CA LEU A 634 15.03 -0.70 -35.50
C LEU A 634 14.22 -1.27 -34.34
N LEU A 635 14.34 -0.68 -33.15
CA LEU A 635 13.53 -1.08 -31.99
C LEU A 635 12.04 -0.85 -32.25
N ALA A 636 11.67 0.26 -32.89
CA ALA A 636 10.30 0.52 -33.28
C ALA A 636 9.78 -0.49 -34.32
N GLU A 637 10.63 -0.94 -35.25
CA GLU A 637 10.30 -2.00 -36.21
C GLU A 637 10.13 -3.35 -35.51
N ALA A 638 11.07 -3.72 -34.64
CA ALA A 638 11.00 -4.93 -33.83
C ALA A 638 9.75 -4.97 -32.95
N ASP A 639 9.37 -3.85 -32.33
CA ASP A 639 8.15 -3.76 -31.52
C ASP A 639 6.86 -3.85 -32.35
N ALA A 640 6.93 -3.59 -33.66
CA ALA A 640 5.80 -3.72 -34.58
C ALA A 640 5.61 -5.14 -35.15
N VAL A 641 6.57 -6.06 -34.95
CA VAL A 641 6.48 -7.45 -35.41
C VAL A 641 5.30 -8.18 -34.74
N VAL A 642 4.48 -8.89 -35.50
CA VAL A 642 3.43 -9.75 -34.95
C VAL A 642 4.06 -11.10 -34.61
N ARG A 643 4.38 -11.33 -33.32
CA ARG A 643 5.18 -12.49 -32.88
C ARG A 643 4.59 -13.84 -33.32
N GLY A 644 3.26 -13.94 -33.36
CA GLY A 644 2.54 -15.17 -33.73
C GLY A 644 2.79 -15.68 -35.16
N ASP A 645 3.28 -14.82 -36.05
CA ASP A 645 3.58 -15.20 -37.44
C ASP A 645 4.92 -15.95 -37.57
N PHE A 646 5.76 -15.91 -36.53
CA PHE A 646 7.15 -16.38 -36.59
C PHE A 646 7.44 -17.51 -35.61
N THR A 647 8.51 -18.28 -35.88
CA THR A 647 8.91 -19.37 -35.00
C THR A 647 9.35 -18.85 -33.63
N ALA A 648 9.11 -19.64 -32.58
CA ALA A 648 9.48 -19.27 -31.21
C ALA A 648 10.99 -19.02 -31.03
N GLU A 649 11.84 -19.72 -31.80
CA GLU A 649 13.29 -19.55 -31.74
C GLU A 649 13.72 -18.16 -32.26
N THR A 650 13.22 -17.76 -33.43
CA THR A 650 13.57 -16.47 -34.03
C THR A 650 12.92 -15.30 -33.30
N VAL A 651 11.72 -15.50 -32.72
CA VAL A 651 11.09 -14.51 -31.83
C VAL A 651 11.91 -14.31 -30.55
N ALA A 652 12.39 -15.38 -29.92
CA ALA A 652 13.21 -15.26 -28.72
C ALA A 652 14.51 -14.49 -28.98
N ALA A 653 15.13 -14.68 -30.15
CA ALA A 653 16.30 -13.90 -30.56
C ALA A 653 15.96 -12.41 -30.77
N LEU A 654 14.82 -12.09 -31.39
CA LEU A 654 14.35 -10.71 -31.57
C LEU A 654 14.07 -10.03 -30.22
N ASP A 655 13.44 -10.73 -29.28
CA ASP A 655 13.11 -10.19 -27.97
C ASP A 655 14.38 -9.93 -27.15
N ASP A 656 15.38 -10.82 -27.22
CA ASP A 656 16.67 -10.66 -26.56
C ASP A 656 17.46 -9.46 -27.14
N ALA A 657 17.48 -9.31 -28.47
CA ALA A 657 18.10 -8.17 -29.14
C ALA A 657 17.38 -6.85 -28.82
N SER A 658 16.05 -6.89 -28.74
CA SER A 658 15.23 -5.73 -28.37
C SER A 658 15.44 -5.33 -26.91
N ALA A 659 15.66 -6.31 -26.00
CA ALA A 659 16.03 -6.06 -24.63
C ALA A 659 17.43 -5.41 -24.52
N ALA A 660 18.41 -5.90 -25.28
CA ALA A 660 19.74 -5.28 -25.38
C ALA A 660 19.65 -3.82 -25.87
N ALA A 661 18.83 -3.55 -26.89
CA ALA A 661 18.59 -2.19 -27.40
C ALA A 661 18.07 -1.26 -26.31
N ARG A 662 17.05 -1.71 -25.55
CA ARG A 662 16.51 -0.94 -24.43
C ARG A 662 17.55 -0.68 -23.33
N VAL A 663 18.40 -1.65 -23.01
CA VAL A 663 19.50 -1.46 -22.04
C VAL A 663 20.50 -0.41 -22.52
N VAL A 664 20.94 -0.48 -23.78
CA VAL A 664 21.89 0.49 -24.34
C VAL A 664 21.30 1.91 -24.42
N LEU A 665 20.02 2.02 -24.77
CA LEU A 665 19.28 3.30 -24.79
C LEU A 665 19.07 3.87 -23.38
N ALA A 666 18.91 3.02 -22.37
CA ALA A 666 18.70 3.44 -20.98
C ALA A 666 19.99 3.92 -20.27
N GLY A 667 21.17 3.49 -20.72
CA GLY A 667 22.45 3.72 -20.03
C GLY A 667 23.49 4.54 -20.79
N SER A 668 24.67 4.71 -20.19
CA SER A 668 25.84 5.44 -20.70
C SER A 668 26.81 4.56 -21.50
N GLY A 669 26.31 3.77 -22.47
CA GLY A 669 27.16 3.02 -23.41
C GLY A 669 27.96 3.93 -24.37
N TRP A 670 28.82 3.35 -25.20
CA TRP A 670 29.58 4.06 -26.25
C TRP A 670 28.86 3.98 -27.60
N GLN A 671 29.26 4.80 -28.60
CA GLN A 671 28.70 4.67 -29.96
C GLN A 671 28.89 3.25 -30.51
N ASP A 672 30.03 2.61 -30.23
CA ASP A 672 30.29 1.22 -30.63
C ASP A 672 29.27 0.23 -30.05
N ASP A 673 28.75 0.45 -28.82
CA ASP A 673 27.69 -0.39 -28.25
C ASP A 673 26.36 -0.16 -28.98
N VAL A 674 26.04 1.10 -29.32
CA VAL A 674 24.83 1.45 -30.08
C VAL A 674 24.86 0.79 -31.46
N ASP A 675 25.99 0.92 -32.17
CA ASP A 675 26.17 0.35 -33.49
C ASP A 675 26.13 -1.19 -33.45
N ALA A 676 26.77 -1.82 -32.45
CA ALA A 676 26.77 -3.27 -32.29
C ALA A 676 25.38 -3.84 -31.97
N VAL A 677 24.61 -3.16 -31.11
CA VAL A 677 23.24 -3.61 -30.80
C VAL A 677 22.27 -3.29 -31.94
N ALA A 678 22.49 -2.23 -32.71
CA ALA A 678 21.73 -1.98 -33.93
C ALA A 678 21.95 -3.10 -34.97
N GLU A 679 23.19 -3.56 -35.15
CA GLU A 679 23.49 -4.71 -36.02
C GLU A 679 22.84 -5.99 -35.48
N LEU A 680 22.96 -6.26 -34.17
CA LEU A 680 22.31 -7.41 -33.52
C LEU A 680 20.79 -7.42 -33.73
N LEU A 681 20.14 -6.26 -33.59
CA LEU A 681 18.70 -6.13 -33.74
C LEU A 681 18.25 -6.24 -35.20
N GLN A 682 19.02 -5.67 -36.13
CA GLN A 682 18.79 -5.85 -37.57
C GLN A 682 18.94 -7.32 -37.97
N ASP A 683 19.98 -8.01 -37.50
CA ASP A 683 20.19 -9.43 -37.77
C ASP A 683 19.03 -10.29 -37.23
N ALA A 684 18.51 -9.95 -36.05
CA ALA A 684 17.37 -10.65 -35.47
C ALA A 684 16.07 -10.42 -36.27
N LEU A 685 15.85 -9.19 -36.78
CA LEU A 685 14.75 -8.86 -37.67
C LEU A 685 14.84 -9.61 -39.01
N ASP A 686 16.03 -9.61 -39.63
CA ASP A 686 16.30 -10.29 -40.90
C ASP A 686 16.23 -11.82 -40.76
N GLY A 687 16.54 -12.34 -39.57
CA GLY A 687 16.53 -13.75 -39.22
C GLY A 687 15.15 -14.31 -38.84
N LEU A 688 14.08 -13.50 -38.87
CA LEU A 688 12.73 -13.95 -38.56
C LEU A 688 12.23 -15.03 -39.55
N GLU A 689 11.85 -16.19 -39.03
CA GLU A 689 11.32 -17.30 -39.82
C GLU A 689 9.82 -17.46 -39.58
N LEU A 690 9.01 -17.48 -40.64
CA LEU A 690 7.57 -17.66 -40.53
C LEU A 690 7.22 -19.07 -40.03
N VAL A 691 6.17 -19.19 -39.22
CA VAL A 691 5.55 -20.48 -38.92
C VAL A 691 5.00 -21.05 -40.23
N GLY A 692 5.58 -22.15 -40.71
CA GLY A 692 5.19 -22.78 -41.98
C GLY A 692 3.70 -23.18 -42.00
N PRO A 693 3.08 -23.34 -43.19
CA PRO A 693 1.68 -23.75 -43.27
C PRO A 693 1.50 -25.10 -42.58
N VAL A 694 0.57 -25.17 -41.62
CA VAL A 694 0.06 -26.44 -41.09
C VAL A 694 -0.35 -27.30 -42.30
N PRO A 695 0.15 -28.53 -42.47
CA PRO A 695 -0.27 -29.35 -43.60
C PRO A 695 -1.77 -29.64 -43.45
N SER A 696 -2.57 -29.07 -44.34
CA SER A 696 -3.96 -29.46 -44.51
C SER A 696 -3.97 -30.95 -44.89
N GLU A 697 -4.65 -31.79 -44.12
CA GLU A 697 -4.92 -33.17 -44.53
C GLU A 697 -5.58 -33.15 -45.92
N GLU A 698 -4.90 -33.73 -46.92
CA GLU A 698 -5.47 -33.89 -48.25
C GLU A 698 -6.69 -34.83 -48.17
N PRO A 699 -7.88 -34.42 -48.67
CA PRO A 699 -9.02 -35.31 -48.72
C PRO A 699 -8.82 -36.35 -49.83
N SER A 700 -8.96 -37.63 -49.47
CA SER A 700 -9.01 -38.74 -50.43
C SER A 700 -10.19 -38.56 -51.42
N PRO A 701 -10.02 -38.88 -52.72
CA PRO A 701 -11.06 -38.65 -53.71
C PRO A 701 -12.10 -39.77 -53.67
N VAL A 702 -13.38 -39.41 -53.53
CA VAL A 702 -14.53 -40.28 -53.82
C VAL A 702 -15.36 -39.62 -54.92
N PRO A 703 -15.88 -40.38 -55.92
CA PRO A 703 -16.39 -39.81 -57.16
C PRO A 703 -17.85 -39.35 -57.07
N SER A 704 -18.13 -38.42 -57.98
CA SER A 704 -19.40 -37.76 -58.33
C SER A 704 -20.65 -38.65 -58.38
N GLU A 705 -21.74 -38.18 -57.77
CA GLU A 705 -23.11 -38.24 -58.33
C GLU A 705 -23.94 -37.01 -57.89
N GLN A 706 -24.68 -36.42 -58.84
CA GLN A 706 -25.85 -35.55 -58.65
C GLN A 706 -27.11 -36.39 -58.93
N PRO A 707 -28.36 -35.91 -58.68
CA PRO A 707 -28.90 -35.15 -57.54
C PRO A 707 -30.27 -35.73 -57.05
N SER A 708 -30.76 -35.43 -55.84
CA SER A 708 -32.20 -35.23 -55.57
C SER A 708 -32.57 -34.84 -54.12
N GLU A 709 -33.51 -33.88 -54.07
CA GLU A 709 -34.65 -33.64 -53.16
C GLU A 709 -34.47 -33.44 -51.63
N GLN A 710 -34.88 -32.24 -51.18
CA GLN A 710 -35.14 -31.72 -49.82
C GLN A 710 -36.00 -32.62 -48.90
N PRO A 711 -36.18 -32.29 -47.59
CA PRO A 711 -35.36 -31.49 -46.66
C PRO A 711 -35.16 -32.19 -45.29
N SER A 712 -34.15 -31.80 -44.50
CA SER A 712 -34.16 -31.99 -43.04
C SER A 712 -33.35 -30.90 -42.37
N ALA A 713 -33.97 -30.30 -41.36
CA ALA A 713 -33.40 -29.28 -40.50
C ALA A 713 -32.36 -29.89 -39.55
N ASP A 714 -31.26 -29.18 -39.35
CA ASP A 714 -30.79 -28.79 -38.02
C ASP A 714 -29.93 -27.52 -38.17
N PRO A 715 -30.18 -26.46 -37.38
CA PRO A 715 -29.28 -25.32 -37.33
C PRO A 715 -28.07 -25.71 -36.49
N SER A 716 -26.89 -25.76 -37.09
CA SER A 716 -25.66 -25.60 -36.32
C SER A 716 -25.62 -24.14 -35.88
N ASP A 717 -25.74 -23.92 -34.57
CA ASP A 717 -25.51 -22.62 -33.94
C ASP A 717 -24.15 -22.04 -34.38
N PRO A 718 -24.07 -20.74 -34.71
CA PRO A 718 -22.79 -20.07 -34.88
C PRO A 718 -22.07 -19.98 -33.54
N PRO A 719 -20.72 -20.00 -33.51
CA PRO A 719 -19.99 -19.72 -32.28
C PRO A 719 -20.22 -18.25 -31.93
N THR A 720 -20.97 -17.99 -30.87
CA THR A 720 -21.02 -16.66 -30.24
C THR A 720 -19.98 -16.64 -29.14
N ASP A 721 -18.71 -16.50 -29.51
CA ASP A 721 -17.72 -15.96 -28.59
C ASP A 721 -18.03 -14.47 -28.46
N GLU A 722 -18.21 -13.98 -27.23
CA GLU A 722 -18.39 -12.54 -27.01
C GLU A 722 -17.15 -11.78 -27.51
N PRO A 723 -17.32 -10.59 -28.11
CA PRO A 723 -16.20 -9.78 -28.54
C PRO A 723 -15.23 -9.52 -27.38
N THR A 724 -13.98 -9.96 -27.54
CA THR A 724 -12.92 -9.69 -26.56
C THR A 724 -11.94 -8.68 -27.13
N VAL A 725 -11.39 -7.84 -26.24
CA VAL A 725 -10.32 -6.90 -26.59
C VAL A 725 -9.15 -7.10 -25.63
N SER A 726 -7.93 -7.15 -26.16
CA SER A 726 -6.69 -7.20 -25.38
C SER A 726 -5.78 -6.04 -25.79
N LEU A 727 -4.99 -5.56 -24.83
CA LEU A 727 -4.04 -4.47 -25.03
C LEU A 727 -2.62 -4.96 -24.79
N SER A 728 -1.67 -4.54 -25.62
CA SER A 728 -0.25 -4.87 -25.42
C SER A 728 0.34 -4.30 -24.13
N VAL A 729 -0.28 -3.25 -23.58
CA VAL A 729 0.09 -2.62 -22.31
C VAL A 729 -1.18 -2.18 -21.59
N GLY A 730 -1.25 -2.41 -20.27
CA GLY A 730 -2.30 -1.88 -19.41
C GLY A 730 -2.04 -0.45 -18.93
N THR A 731 -0.82 0.08 -19.14
CA THR A 731 -0.41 1.43 -18.71
C THR A 731 0.40 2.13 -19.81
N VAL A 732 0.14 3.42 -20.05
CA VAL A 732 0.78 4.20 -21.11
C VAL A 732 0.86 5.69 -20.75
N ARG A 733 1.75 6.47 -21.38
CA ARG A 733 1.76 7.94 -21.23
C ARG A 733 0.84 8.60 -22.27
N PRO A 734 0.40 9.86 -22.05
CA PRO A 734 -0.22 10.65 -23.10
C PRO A 734 0.70 10.71 -24.33
N GLY A 735 0.16 10.43 -25.52
CA GLY A 735 0.94 10.31 -26.77
C GLY A 735 1.60 8.95 -26.98
N GLY A 736 1.51 8.03 -26.02
CA GLY A 736 2.01 6.67 -26.13
C GLY A 736 1.15 5.79 -27.04
N ARG A 737 1.73 4.72 -27.56
CA ARG A 737 1.08 3.80 -28.51
C ARG A 737 0.64 2.53 -27.78
N VAL A 738 -0.54 2.04 -28.10
CA VAL A 738 -1.12 0.81 -27.55
C VAL A 738 -1.55 -0.06 -28.71
N HIS A 739 -1.09 -1.31 -28.74
CA HIS A 739 -1.59 -2.30 -29.69
C HIS A 739 -2.86 -2.93 -29.13
N VAL A 740 -3.91 -2.96 -29.95
CA VAL A 740 -5.25 -3.44 -29.59
C VAL A 740 -5.56 -4.63 -30.48
N GLU A 741 -5.79 -5.80 -29.88
CA GLU A 741 -6.31 -6.97 -30.59
C GLU A 741 -7.76 -7.19 -30.19
N VAL A 742 -8.57 -7.58 -31.17
CA VAL A 742 -10.00 -7.79 -31.02
C VAL A 742 -10.35 -9.12 -31.68
N THR A 743 -11.08 -9.99 -30.96
CA THR A 743 -11.60 -11.24 -31.50
C THR A 743 -13.09 -11.38 -31.20
N GLY A 744 -13.79 -12.29 -31.89
CA GLY A 744 -15.23 -12.52 -31.66
C GLY A 744 -16.16 -11.47 -32.26
N VAL A 745 -15.71 -10.67 -33.23
CA VAL A 745 -16.53 -9.61 -33.86
C VAL A 745 -17.05 -10.01 -35.23
N ASP A 746 -18.37 -10.12 -35.38
CA ASP A 746 -19.04 -10.35 -36.68
C ASP A 746 -19.47 -9.01 -37.33
N ALA A 747 -18.49 -8.26 -37.83
CA ALA A 747 -18.69 -7.01 -38.58
C ALA A 747 -17.60 -6.86 -39.65
N PRO A 748 -17.81 -6.14 -40.76
CA PRO A 748 -16.78 -5.94 -41.77
C PRO A 748 -15.65 -4.98 -41.31
N GLU A 749 -15.94 -4.12 -40.35
CA GLU A 749 -15.01 -3.14 -39.78
C GLU A 749 -15.41 -2.79 -38.33
N ILE A 750 -14.43 -2.38 -37.53
CA ILE A 750 -14.58 -1.90 -36.16
C ILE A 750 -13.95 -0.51 -36.00
N GLU A 751 -14.46 0.28 -35.06
CA GLU A 751 -13.86 1.53 -34.60
C GLU A 751 -13.27 1.32 -33.20
N ILE A 752 -12.01 1.71 -33.02
CA ILE A 752 -11.32 1.68 -31.72
C ILE A 752 -11.24 3.11 -31.20
N GLY A 753 -11.72 3.35 -29.98
CA GLY A 753 -11.74 4.66 -29.34
C GLY A 753 -11.34 4.62 -27.85
N ILE A 754 -11.23 5.78 -27.22
CA ILE A 754 -10.91 5.91 -25.78
C ILE A 754 -12.00 6.68 -25.02
N ALA A 755 -12.48 6.15 -23.88
CA ALA A 755 -13.82 6.45 -23.34
C ALA A 755 -13.97 7.69 -22.44
N SER A 756 -12.93 8.18 -21.76
CA SER A 756 -13.06 9.24 -20.73
C SER A 756 -13.57 10.58 -21.27
N THR A 757 -13.34 10.83 -22.57
CA THR A 757 -14.20 11.62 -23.44
C THR A 757 -14.07 10.96 -24.79
N TYR A 758 -15.13 10.32 -25.28
CA TYR A 758 -15.02 9.43 -26.43
C TYR A 758 -14.30 10.09 -27.61
N ARG A 759 -13.16 9.51 -28.00
CA ARG A 759 -12.39 9.90 -29.20
C ARG A 759 -12.07 8.64 -30.00
N ALA A 760 -12.50 8.62 -31.26
CA ALA A 760 -12.11 7.57 -32.20
C ALA A 760 -10.60 7.69 -32.50
N LEU A 761 -9.89 6.58 -32.38
CA LEU A 761 -8.44 6.49 -32.60
C LEU A 761 -8.11 5.78 -33.92
N ALA A 762 -8.89 4.77 -34.30
CA ALA A 762 -8.73 4.05 -35.58
C ALA A 762 -10.04 3.38 -36.05
N THR A 763 -10.12 3.13 -37.35
CA THR A 763 -11.12 2.24 -37.96
C THR A 763 -10.37 1.13 -38.70
N VAL A 764 -10.72 -0.13 -38.42
CA VAL A 764 -9.94 -1.30 -38.82
C VAL A 764 -10.85 -2.33 -39.47
N PRO A 765 -10.50 -2.90 -40.64
CA PRO A 765 -11.26 -4.00 -41.23
C PRO A 765 -11.11 -5.26 -40.37
N VAL A 766 -12.19 -6.03 -40.24
CA VAL A 766 -12.17 -7.32 -39.54
C VAL A 766 -11.95 -8.42 -40.57
N VAL A 767 -11.00 -9.31 -40.29
CA VAL A 767 -10.68 -10.46 -41.14
C VAL A 767 -10.84 -11.72 -40.29
N GLY A 768 -11.80 -12.58 -40.66
CA GLY A 768 -12.02 -13.85 -39.96
C GLY A 768 -12.52 -13.72 -38.52
N GLY A 769 -13.26 -12.64 -38.19
CA GLY A 769 -13.77 -12.39 -36.85
C GLY A 769 -12.78 -11.69 -35.90
N ALA A 770 -11.60 -11.33 -36.39
CA ALA A 770 -10.56 -10.63 -35.63
C ALA A 770 -10.09 -9.35 -36.32
N ALA A 771 -9.63 -8.40 -35.53
CA ALA A 771 -9.02 -7.15 -35.99
C ALA A 771 -7.92 -6.72 -35.03
N SER A 772 -6.89 -6.06 -35.55
CA SER A 772 -5.77 -5.58 -34.75
C SER A 772 -5.27 -4.22 -35.26
N ALA A 773 -4.95 -3.30 -34.34
CA ALA A 773 -4.35 -2.02 -34.68
C ALA A 773 -3.55 -1.41 -33.53
N THR A 774 -2.47 -0.70 -33.87
CA THR A 774 -1.75 0.16 -32.93
C THR A 774 -2.32 1.57 -32.97
N VAL A 775 -2.91 2.01 -31.86
CA VAL A 775 -3.52 3.34 -31.68
C VAL A 775 -2.65 4.22 -30.80
N THR A 776 -2.63 5.53 -31.08
CA THR A 776 -1.93 6.51 -30.23
C THR A 776 -2.92 7.13 -29.26
N VAL A 777 -2.63 7.03 -27.96
CA VAL A 777 -3.41 7.71 -26.93
C VAL A 777 -3.23 9.22 -27.08
N PRO A 778 -4.31 10.02 -27.07
CA PRO A 778 -4.20 11.47 -27.23
C PRO A 778 -3.25 12.09 -26.19
N SER A 779 -2.35 12.96 -26.63
CA SER A 779 -1.34 13.58 -25.76
C SER A 779 -1.92 14.57 -24.75
N ASP A 780 -3.16 14.99 -24.95
CA ASP A 780 -3.94 15.90 -24.10
C ASP A 780 -4.95 15.17 -23.22
N ILE A 781 -4.88 13.84 -23.14
CA ILE A 781 -5.76 13.07 -22.26
C ILE A 781 -5.30 13.21 -20.80
N GLU A 782 -6.25 13.38 -19.88
CA GLU A 782 -5.94 13.50 -18.46
C GLU A 782 -5.32 12.20 -17.91
N PRO A 783 -4.33 12.26 -17.02
CA PRO A 783 -3.82 11.08 -16.33
C PRO A 783 -4.92 10.39 -15.51
N GLY A 784 -4.92 9.07 -15.45
CA GLY A 784 -5.92 8.29 -14.74
C GLY A 784 -6.31 6.99 -15.45
N LEU A 785 -7.39 6.36 -15.02
CA LEU A 785 -7.94 5.16 -15.67
C LEU A 785 -8.81 5.57 -16.87
N HIS A 786 -8.59 4.94 -18.02
CA HIS A 786 -9.38 5.09 -19.24
C HIS A 786 -9.78 3.71 -19.76
N HIS A 787 -10.66 3.66 -20.75
CA HIS A 787 -11.03 2.41 -21.43
C HIS A 787 -10.80 2.56 -22.92
N ILE A 788 -10.14 1.58 -23.53
CA ILE A 788 -10.17 1.37 -24.98
C ILE A 788 -11.48 0.66 -25.31
N GLN A 789 -12.29 1.27 -26.17
CA GLN A 789 -13.57 0.75 -26.62
C GLN A 789 -13.49 0.30 -28.07
N VAL A 790 -14.00 -0.90 -28.33
CA VAL A 790 -14.28 -1.41 -29.67
C VAL A 790 -15.74 -1.15 -29.97
N ARG A 791 -16.02 -0.55 -31.13
CA ARG A 791 -17.36 -0.19 -31.56
C ARG A 791 -17.69 -0.72 -32.95
N VAL A 792 -18.92 -1.20 -33.12
CA VAL A 792 -19.50 -1.57 -34.41
C VAL A 792 -20.72 -0.68 -34.64
N GLY A 793 -20.72 0.10 -35.72
CA GLY A 793 -21.85 0.99 -36.03
C GLY A 793 -22.16 2.04 -34.95
N GLY A 794 -21.17 2.40 -34.12
CA GLY A 794 -21.31 3.36 -33.01
C GLY A 794 -21.73 2.75 -31.67
N VAL A 795 -21.96 1.43 -31.59
CA VAL A 795 -22.28 0.70 -30.35
C VAL A 795 -21.01 0.06 -29.80
N VAL A 796 -20.74 0.20 -28.50
CA VAL A 796 -19.62 -0.49 -27.83
C VAL A 796 -19.92 -1.98 -27.77
N VAL A 797 -18.99 -2.79 -28.29
CA VAL A 797 -19.11 -4.25 -28.34
C VAL A 797 -18.09 -4.95 -27.44
N ALA A 798 -16.98 -4.28 -27.11
CA ALA A 798 -15.98 -4.74 -26.13
C ALA A 798 -15.21 -3.52 -25.56
N GLU A 799 -14.69 -3.61 -24.34
CA GLU A 799 -13.80 -2.59 -23.79
C GLU A 799 -12.73 -3.17 -22.86
N GLN A 800 -11.57 -2.52 -22.78
CA GLN A 800 -10.45 -2.92 -21.92
C GLN A 800 -9.85 -1.69 -21.24
N GLU A 801 -9.52 -1.84 -19.97
CA GLU A 801 -8.87 -0.79 -19.18
C GLU A 801 -7.47 -0.42 -19.68
N LEU A 802 -7.17 0.88 -19.63
CA LEU A 802 -5.89 1.46 -19.96
C LEU A 802 -5.59 2.63 -19.01
N ARG A 803 -4.56 2.51 -18.18
CA ARG A 803 -4.11 3.57 -17.29
C ARG A 803 -3.19 4.55 -18.01
N VAL A 804 -3.50 5.84 -17.97
CA VAL A 804 -2.66 6.91 -18.52
C VAL A 804 -1.86 7.61 -17.41
N LEU A 805 -0.54 7.64 -17.53
CA LEU A 805 0.37 8.22 -16.54
C LEU A 805 0.46 9.75 -16.62
N ALA A 806 0.78 10.42 -15.51
CA ALA A 806 1.07 11.86 -15.52
C ALA A 806 2.35 12.19 -16.30
N LEU A 807 2.31 13.29 -17.07
CA LEU A 807 3.49 13.89 -17.70
C LEU A 807 4.42 14.43 -16.59
N GLY A 808 5.43 13.63 -16.25
CA GLY A 808 6.45 13.99 -15.25
C GLY A 808 6.86 12.87 -14.29
N ALA A 809 6.11 11.78 -14.20
CA ALA A 809 6.51 10.64 -13.37
C ALA A 809 7.50 9.76 -14.14
N THR A 810 8.81 9.89 -13.95
CA THR A 810 9.80 8.90 -14.38
C THR A 810 9.61 7.63 -13.54
N GLY A 811 9.26 6.51 -14.16
CA GLY A 811 9.01 5.22 -13.49
C GLY A 811 10.29 4.50 -13.08
N VAL A 812 11.21 5.22 -12.44
CA VAL A 812 12.52 4.71 -12.03
C VAL A 812 12.84 5.26 -10.64
N ALA A 813 12.91 4.35 -9.67
CA ALA A 813 13.36 4.50 -8.28
C ALA A 813 12.45 5.26 -7.28
N GLU A 814 11.54 4.51 -6.64
CA GLU A 814 11.09 4.80 -5.26
C GLU A 814 11.19 3.59 -4.31
N ASP A 815 11.88 2.50 -4.68
CA ASP A 815 12.08 1.32 -3.80
C ASP A 815 13.48 1.24 -3.14
N ALA A 816 14.41 2.13 -3.47
CA ALA A 816 15.73 2.17 -2.82
C ALA A 816 15.87 3.22 -1.71
N GLY A 817 14.77 3.87 -1.31
CA GLY A 817 14.74 4.97 -0.35
C GLY A 817 13.68 4.83 0.74
N ARG A 818 13.34 3.61 1.17
CA ARG A 818 12.45 3.36 2.32
C ARG A 818 13.23 3.01 3.60
N TRP A 819 14.18 3.88 3.93
CA TRP A 819 14.54 4.19 5.31
C TRP A 819 14.65 5.71 5.39
N VAL A 820 13.94 6.32 6.35
CA VAL A 820 13.76 7.78 6.56
C VAL A 820 12.55 8.41 5.82
N VAL A 821 11.34 7.99 6.19
CA VAL A 821 10.19 8.91 6.29
C VAL A 821 9.62 8.79 7.70
N LEU A 822 10.27 9.49 8.64
CA LEU A 822 9.81 9.62 10.03
C LEU A 822 9.75 11.10 10.48
N ALA A 823 9.63 12.06 9.56
CA ALA A 823 9.65 13.48 9.89
C ALA A 823 8.59 14.35 9.17
N GLY A 824 7.55 13.74 8.61
CA GLY A 824 6.50 14.44 7.84
C GLY A 824 5.19 14.75 8.56
N ALA A 825 5.01 14.32 9.82
CA ALA A 825 3.79 14.57 10.60
C ALA A 825 4.02 15.35 11.91
N ALA A 826 5.26 15.82 12.15
CA ALA A 826 5.62 16.62 13.33
C ALA A 826 5.68 18.14 13.07
N LEU A 827 5.34 18.60 11.86
CA LEU A 827 5.46 20.00 11.43
C LEU A 827 4.11 20.72 11.21
N LEU A 828 3.08 20.34 11.98
CA LEU A 828 1.94 21.22 12.29
C LEU A 828 1.80 21.51 13.81
N LEU A 829 2.82 21.15 14.61
CA LEU A 829 2.90 21.50 16.04
C LEU A 829 3.91 22.63 16.33
N GLY A 830 4.51 23.25 15.31
CA GLY A 830 5.51 24.31 15.43
C GLY A 830 5.04 25.75 15.21
N ALA A 831 3.76 25.99 14.88
CA ALA A 831 3.22 27.32 14.58
C ALA A 831 2.33 27.94 15.68
N GLY A 832 2.25 27.30 16.86
CA GLY A 832 1.40 27.71 17.98
C GLY A 832 2.10 28.42 19.16
N ILE A 833 3.42 28.67 19.11
CA ILE A 833 4.18 29.21 20.27
C ILE A 833 4.83 30.59 20.01
N LEU A 834 4.49 31.28 18.91
CA LEU A 834 5.00 32.65 18.63
C LEU A 834 3.94 33.77 18.66
N LEU A 835 2.81 33.55 19.36
CA LEU A 835 1.76 34.56 19.55
C LEU A 835 1.41 34.89 21.02
N ILE A 836 2.19 34.41 22.00
CA ILE A 836 1.98 34.71 23.43
C ILE A 836 3.03 35.67 24.03
N GLU A 837 4.00 36.17 23.26
CA GLU A 837 5.00 37.11 23.77
C GLU A 837 4.87 38.57 23.27
N ARG A 838 3.71 38.93 22.70
CA ARG A 838 3.39 40.32 22.30
C ARG A 838 2.28 41.00 23.09
N ARG A 839 1.82 40.42 24.22
CA ARG A 839 0.76 41.03 25.07
C ARG A 839 1.15 41.34 26.52
N ARG A 840 2.45 41.38 26.86
CA ARG A 840 2.91 41.77 28.23
C ARG A 840 3.91 42.93 28.31
N ARG A 841 3.91 43.85 27.34
CA ARG A 841 4.50 45.20 27.50
C ARG A 841 3.65 46.27 26.83
N ARG A 842 2.55 46.69 27.49
CA ARG A 842 1.93 48.02 27.36
C ARG A 842 0.88 48.24 28.47
N THR A 843 1.38 48.38 29.69
CA THR A 843 0.75 49.15 30.77
C THR A 843 1.88 49.83 31.58
N VAL A 844 2.59 50.74 30.91
CA VAL A 844 3.12 51.99 31.49
C VAL A 844 3.13 52.98 30.33
N GLY A 845 2.27 54.00 30.41
CA GLY A 845 2.01 55.00 29.37
C GLY A 845 0.54 55.09 29.05
#